data_AF-A0A8T4N2R1-F1
#
_entry.id   AF-A0A8T4N2R1-F1
#
_cell.length_a   1.000
_cell.length_b   1.000
_cell.length_c   1.000
_cell.angle_alpha   90.00
_cell.angle_beta   90.00
_cell.angle_gamma   90.00
#
_symmetry.space_group_name_H-M   'P 1'
#
loop_
_entity.id
_entity.type
_entity.pdbx_description
1 polymer ?
#
loop_
_entity_poly.entity_id
_entity_poly.type
_entity_poly.pdbx_seq_one_letter_code
_entity_poly.pdbx_strand_id
1 'polypeptide(L)'
;MKKVFFNSTILMMIIALIGTIVLAINSPLFFSPVVAPCRDTDGGINLTLAGTACDTAGCAQDYCASTSKLAEYSCSGNRKVLNTHICALGCLNARCRYEGTRYNLYTASTKLYLNDSINKVRSSVTRTILPNLFSRNSFNNGTVYYISYISFGKIPITFSKLLNNDPKVGVYPSKSYLYNVSIIFSNNVNFSDPTLINTNFTLLRRDFVIDNETNFTRLVLRDDKKYILEDKKPIRFKQISPVNSSEVTLKETLVSFSGDLQNTNKIIVQVFDSNEQVLTEGSYLVDPFFGTFKLDFNTVSIPENSLQRESLAINPLGNDKITLTMKDHRGLEQTFNWLKSDGFGSSILADANGNRINVIEMNPVGILQYSVISNGVKGYILKVLNITNTTTGYINDIVLLEDLFSGQIYNLNISSEGNGILIIENSTYSVTYSNSDIKIRQSGISVGNVAIYPPIESSKGAKIILYEPIISSINNTSSFRIFNGDNYISVPVIISGNSFSIGGQTVTPNSSVIISSGKVSYEFTYDSPFTTKVFLRDVSGNKITKPGIIIFEKNGYLSNYEGLIVKTEGIGNSADGVGVDDVEMTWGSNLIFKNLQLNTNPSIYKSMDIWGSIISLNKSNVDQYSSNIKYNVEQLWNSIYVSEIV
;
A
#
# COMPACT_ATOMS: atom_id res chain seq x y z
N MET A 1 -127.33 16.32 31.00
CA MET A 1 -126.00 16.97 30.93
C MET A 1 -125.42 16.70 29.54
N LYS A 2 -125.18 17.75 28.76
CA LYS A 2 -124.77 17.75 27.33
C LYS A 2 -123.25 17.65 27.18
N LYS A 3 -122.76 17.00 26.10
CA LYS A 3 -121.70 17.45 25.16
C LYS A 3 -121.47 16.32 24.13
N VAL A 4 -121.90 16.43 22.88
CA VAL A 4 -121.43 17.25 21.74
C VAL A 4 -120.26 16.61 20.98
N PHE A 5 -120.58 16.27 19.73
CA PHE A 5 -119.76 15.79 18.60
C PHE A 5 -118.70 16.79 18.15
N PHE A 6 -117.57 16.31 17.60
CA PHE A 6 -116.86 16.98 16.51
C PHE A 6 -116.09 16.00 15.59
N ASN A 7 -116.50 16.01 14.30
CA ASN A 7 -115.82 15.73 13.01
C ASN A 7 -114.33 15.35 13.02
N SER A 8 -113.85 14.29 12.36
CA SER A 8 -113.96 13.86 10.93
C SER A 8 -113.27 14.77 9.91
N THR A 9 -112.00 15.14 10.14
CA THR A 9 -111.14 15.73 9.08
C THR A 9 -109.64 15.45 9.22
N ILE A 10 -109.21 14.61 10.17
CA ILE A 10 -107.78 14.32 10.42
C ILE A 10 -107.36 12.91 10.02
N LEU A 11 -108.29 11.98 9.78
CA LEU A 11 -107.97 10.59 9.43
C LEU A 11 -107.69 10.36 7.94
N MET A 12 -107.96 11.34 7.07
CA MET A 12 -107.72 11.28 5.61
C MET A 12 -106.34 11.82 5.18
N MET A 13 -105.55 12.44 6.07
CA MET A 13 -104.18 12.90 5.74
C MET A 13 -103.07 11.90 6.08
N ILE A 14 -103.35 10.85 6.86
CA ILE A 14 -102.31 9.87 7.26
C ILE A 14 -102.18 8.71 6.25
N ILE A 15 -103.18 8.49 5.40
CA ILE A 15 -103.16 7.40 4.39
C ILE A 15 -102.54 7.86 3.04
N ALA A 16 -102.40 9.17 2.80
CA ALA A 16 -101.74 9.69 1.59
C ALA A 16 -100.21 9.89 1.70
N LEU A 17 -99.62 9.73 2.90
CA LEU A 17 -98.16 9.84 3.10
C LEU A 17 -97.44 8.47 3.12
N ILE A 18 -98.18 7.36 3.08
CA ILE A 18 -97.63 5.99 3.05
C ILE A 18 -97.55 5.43 1.61
N GLY A 19 -98.12 6.13 0.63
CA GLY A 19 -98.11 5.74 -0.80
C GLY A 19 -96.91 6.21 -1.63
N THR A 20 -96.02 7.06 -1.10
CA THR A 20 -94.87 7.61 -1.85
C THR A 20 -93.51 7.34 -1.22
N ILE A 21 -93.44 6.48 -0.19
CA ILE A 21 -92.19 5.95 0.38
C ILE A 21 -92.17 4.42 0.23
N VAL A 22 -92.51 3.94 -0.97
CA VAL A 22 -92.23 2.56 -1.44
C VAL A 22 -91.61 2.65 -2.84
N LEU A 23 -90.54 3.44 -2.92
CA LEU A 23 -89.53 3.44 -4.00
C LEU A 23 -88.18 3.89 -3.40
N ALA A 24 -87.91 3.41 -2.18
CA ALA A 24 -86.57 3.32 -1.67
C ALA A 24 -86.07 1.89 -1.93
N ILE A 25 -84.78 1.78 -2.24
CA ILE A 25 -83.98 0.56 -2.22
C ILE A 25 -84.15 -0.38 -3.44
N ASN A 26 -83.93 0.13 -4.64
CA ASN A 26 -83.42 -0.68 -5.77
C ASN A 26 -82.27 0.07 -6.48
N SER A 27 -81.40 0.68 -5.69
CA SER A 27 -80.03 0.88 -6.15
C SER A 27 -79.38 -0.50 -6.06
N PRO A 28 -78.83 -1.09 -7.13
CA PRO A 28 -77.84 -2.13 -6.92
C PRO A 28 -76.81 -1.51 -5.98
N LEU A 29 -76.65 -2.10 -4.78
CA LEU A 29 -75.39 -1.97 -4.08
C LEU A 29 -74.38 -2.55 -5.06
N PHE A 30 -73.83 -1.68 -5.92
CA PHE A 30 -72.52 -1.86 -6.47
C PHE A 30 -71.63 -1.88 -5.23
N PHE A 31 -71.52 -3.06 -4.61
CA PHE A 31 -70.25 -3.48 -4.06
C PHE A 31 -69.34 -3.42 -5.28
N SER A 32 -68.77 -2.23 -5.54
CA SER A 32 -67.49 -2.14 -6.22
C SER A 32 -66.68 -3.19 -5.50
N PRO A 33 -66.30 -4.30 -6.16
CA PRO A 33 -65.54 -5.34 -5.49
C PRO A 33 -64.42 -4.59 -4.79
N VAL A 34 -64.35 -4.73 -3.47
CA VAL A 34 -63.27 -4.12 -2.69
C VAL A 34 -62.03 -4.73 -3.30
N VAL A 35 -61.39 -3.99 -4.21
CA VAL A 35 -60.20 -4.43 -4.90
C VAL A 35 -59.22 -4.57 -3.76
N ALA A 36 -58.92 -5.82 -3.41
CA ALA A 36 -57.98 -6.11 -2.34
C ALA A 36 -56.72 -5.29 -2.65
N PRO A 37 -56.36 -4.32 -1.78
CA PRO A 37 -55.22 -3.47 -2.05
C PRO A 37 -54.00 -4.35 -2.21
N CYS A 38 -53.10 -3.96 -3.12
CA CYS A 38 -51.86 -4.71 -3.30
C CYS A 38 -51.16 -4.78 -1.94
N ARG A 39 -50.73 -5.98 -1.55
CA ARG A 39 -50.00 -6.22 -0.30
C ARG A 39 -48.62 -6.72 -0.63
N ASP A 40 -47.64 -6.13 0.04
CA ASP A 40 -46.25 -6.55 -0.02
C ASP A 40 -45.79 -7.08 1.34
N THR A 41 -44.97 -8.14 1.36
CA THR A 41 -44.53 -8.77 2.62
C THR A 41 -43.30 -8.14 3.23
N ASP A 42 -42.52 -7.38 2.47
CA ASP A 42 -41.28 -6.73 2.92
C ASP A 42 -41.35 -5.20 2.99
N GLY A 43 -42.52 -4.64 2.68
CA GLY A 43 -42.82 -3.22 2.77
C GLY A 43 -42.55 -2.40 1.50
N GLY A 44 -42.37 -3.01 0.32
CA GLY A 44 -42.27 -2.30 -0.95
C GLY A 44 -40.99 -2.67 -1.70
N ILE A 45 -40.22 -1.68 -2.17
CA ILE A 45 -38.90 -1.97 -2.77
C ILE A 45 -37.91 -2.19 -1.63
N ASN A 46 -37.66 -3.44 -1.26
CA ASN A 46 -36.73 -3.84 -0.23
C ASN A 46 -35.76 -4.93 -0.74
N LEU A 47 -34.73 -4.46 -1.42
CA LEU A 47 -33.72 -5.32 -2.05
C LEU A 47 -32.97 -6.26 -1.10
N THR A 48 -33.11 -6.14 0.22
CA THR A 48 -32.35 -6.95 1.20
C THR A 48 -33.18 -8.05 1.86
N LEU A 49 -34.49 -8.05 1.65
CA LEU A 49 -35.42 -9.07 2.12
C LEU A 49 -36.07 -9.70 0.89
N ALA A 50 -36.39 -10.99 0.96
CA ALA A 50 -37.20 -11.59 -0.08
C ALA A 50 -38.67 -11.24 0.21
N GLY A 51 -39.28 -10.49 -0.70
CA GLY A 51 -40.66 -10.06 -0.67
C GLY A 51 -41.60 -10.93 -1.50
N THR A 52 -42.89 -10.65 -1.36
CA THR A 52 -43.97 -11.25 -2.14
C THR A 52 -45.07 -10.20 -2.25
N ALA A 53 -45.26 -9.69 -3.45
CA ALA A 53 -46.35 -8.77 -3.75
C ALA A 53 -47.58 -9.53 -4.28
N CYS A 54 -48.72 -9.32 -3.64
CA CYS A 54 -50.01 -9.89 -4.01
C CYS A 54 -50.98 -8.79 -4.43
N ASP A 55 -51.66 -8.98 -5.56
CA ASP A 55 -52.80 -8.16 -6.00
C ASP A 55 -53.97 -9.07 -6.44
N THR A 56 -55.01 -8.51 -7.06
CA THR A 56 -56.17 -9.29 -7.52
C THR A 56 -55.85 -10.34 -8.59
N ALA A 57 -54.69 -10.24 -9.25
CA ALA A 57 -54.22 -11.23 -10.20
C ALA A 57 -53.36 -12.33 -9.55
N GLY A 58 -53.17 -12.32 -8.23
CA GLY A 58 -52.42 -13.31 -7.47
C GLY A 58 -51.13 -12.76 -6.86
N CYS A 59 -50.29 -13.65 -6.32
CA CYS A 59 -49.01 -13.30 -5.70
C CYS A 59 -47.84 -13.58 -6.62
N ALA A 60 -46.79 -12.76 -6.53
CA ALA A 60 -45.50 -13.02 -7.14
C ALA A 60 -44.40 -12.78 -6.09
N GLN A 61 -43.48 -13.73 -5.99
CA GLN A 61 -42.31 -13.63 -5.13
C GLN A 61 -41.16 -13.00 -5.90
N ASP A 62 -40.33 -12.23 -5.22
CA ASP A 62 -39.07 -11.77 -5.79
C ASP A 62 -38.22 -12.95 -6.26
N TYR A 63 -37.34 -12.69 -7.22
CA TYR A 63 -36.42 -13.72 -7.68
C TYR A 63 -35.14 -13.11 -8.25
N CYS A 64 -34.06 -13.87 -8.22
CA CYS A 64 -32.82 -13.45 -8.86
C CYS A 64 -32.93 -13.67 -10.38
N ALA A 65 -33.19 -12.59 -11.13
CA ALA A 65 -33.22 -12.60 -12.59
C ALA A 65 -31.85 -12.97 -13.19
N SER A 66 -30.76 -12.67 -12.48
CA SER A 66 -29.43 -13.21 -12.72
C SER A 66 -28.64 -13.25 -11.41
N THR A 67 -27.40 -13.73 -11.43
CA THR A 67 -26.50 -13.66 -10.27
C THR A 67 -26.19 -12.23 -9.82
N SER A 68 -26.47 -11.21 -10.64
CA SER A 68 -26.23 -9.79 -10.36
C SER A 68 -27.48 -8.92 -10.46
N LYS A 69 -28.66 -9.53 -10.70
CA LYS A 69 -29.91 -8.79 -10.85
C LYS A 69 -31.03 -9.40 -10.02
N LEU A 70 -31.70 -8.58 -9.23
CA LEU A 70 -32.93 -8.92 -8.50
C LEU A 70 -34.13 -8.42 -9.30
N ALA A 71 -35.06 -9.32 -9.59
CA ALA A 71 -36.41 -9.00 -10.04
C ALA A 71 -37.29 -8.83 -8.80
N GLU A 72 -37.59 -7.58 -8.49
CA GLU A 72 -38.36 -7.14 -7.32
C GLU A 72 -39.82 -6.94 -7.72
N TYR A 73 -40.73 -7.68 -7.09
CA TYR A 73 -42.15 -7.42 -7.12
C TYR A 73 -42.55 -6.54 -5.94
N SER A 74 -43.05 -5.35 -6.23
CA SER A 74 -43.54 -4.43 -5.19
C SER A 74 -44.91 -3.85 -5.52
N CYS A 75 -45.58 -3.28 -4.53
CA CYS A 75 -46.89 -2.66 -4.74
C CYS A 75 -46.79 -1.19 -5.20
N SER A 76 -47.41 -0.89 -6.35
CA SER A 76 -47.62 0.47 -6.85
C SER A 76 -49.12 0.74 -7.00
N GLY A 77 -49.72 1.32 -5.96
CA GLY A 77 -51.19 1.41 -5.85
C GLY A 77 -51.81 0.04 -5.61
N ASN A 78 -52.86 -0.30 -6.37
CA ASN A 78 -53.55 -1.60 -6.26
C ASN A 78 -53.00 -2.67 -7.22
N ARG A 79 -51.80 -2.47 -7.77
CA ARG A 79 -51.16 -3.43 -8.70
C ARG A 79 -49.76 -3.75 -8.22
N LYS A 80 -49.36 -5.01 -8.37
CA LYS A 80 -47.95 -5.37 -8.26
C LYS A 80 -47.20 -4.93 -9.52
N VAL A 81 -46.00 -4.41 -9.35
CA VAL A 81 -45.09 -4.01 -10.42
C VAL A 81 -43.78 -4.77 -10.29
N LEU A 82 -43.18 -5.12 -11.41
CA LEU A 82 -41.89 -5.80 -11.48
C LEU A 82 -40.82 -4.79 -11.89
N ASN A 83 -39.82 -4.59 -11.03
CA ASN A 83 -38.63 -3.81 -11.31
C ASN A 83 -37.39 -4.72 -11.29
N THR A 84 -36.36 -4.38 -12.06
CA THR A 84 -35.08 -5.10 -12.03
C THR A 84 -33.99 -4.20 -11.47
N HIS A 85 -33.33 -4.65 -10.41
CA HIS A 85 -32.27 -3.93 -9.71
C HIS A 85 -30.92 -4.65 -9.88
N ILE A 86 -29.83 -3.89 -10.00
CA ILE A 86 -28.47 -4.44 -10.03
C ILE A 86 -27.99 -4.61 -8.58
N CYS A 87 -27.66 -5.84 -8.20
CA CYS A 87 -27.10 -6.15 -6.89
C CYS A 87 -25.57 -6.10 -6.95
N ALA A 88 -24.94 -5.11 -6.31
CA ALA A 88 -23.48 -4.90 -6.37
C ALA A 88 -22.67 -6.12 -5.90
N LEU A 89 -23.16 -6.82 -4.87
CA LEU A 89 -22.55 -8.05 -4.35
C LEU A 89 -23.27 -9.31 -4.86
N GLY A 90 -24.13 -9.19 -5.87
CA GLY A 90 -24.92 -10.29 -6.41
C GLY A 90 -26.26 -10.53 -5.70
N CYS A 91 -27.11 -11.34 -6.34
CA CYS A 91 -28.43 -11.74 -5.86
C CYS A 91 -28.40 -13.20 -5.39
N LEU A 92 -28.97 -13.48 -4.23
CA LEU A 92 -29.11 -14.84 -3.70
C LEU A 92 -30.42 -14.96 -2.92
N ASN A 93 -31.17 -16.04 -3.11
CA ASN A 93 -32.43 -16.32 -2.42
C ASN A 93 -33.42 -15.15 -2.52
N ALA A 94 -33.64 -14.64 -3.74
CA ALA A 94 -34.61 -13.59 -4.04
C ALA A 94 -34.36 -12.25 -3.32
N ARG A 95 -33.09 -11.90 -3.08
CA ARG A 95 -32.68 -10.60 -2.55
C ARG A 95 -31.27 -10.24 -3.00
N CYS A 96 -30.96 -8.95 -3.03
CA CYS A 96 -29.61 -8.45 -3.15
C CYS A 96 -28.82 -8.72 -1.87
N ARG A 97 -27.61 -9.24 -2.05
CA ARG A 97 -26.64 -9.41 -0.97
C ARG A 97 -26.09 -8.05 -0.55
N TYR A 98 -25.84 -7.89 0.75
CA TYR A 98 -25.16 -6.71 1.29
C TYR A 98 -23.97 -7.09 2.17
N GLU A 99 -23.09 -6.14 2.40
CA GLU A 99 -21.89 -6.36 3.21
C GLU A 99 -22.23 -6.28 4.70
N GLY A 100 -21.89 -7.33 5.44
CA GLY A 100 -21.98 -7.37 6.90
C GLY A 100 -20.80 -6.67 7.59
N THR A 101 -20.59 -6.97 8.86
CA THR A 101 -19.47 -6.40 9.63
C THR A 101 -18.12 -6.83 9.07
N ARG A 102 -17.22 -5.85 8.87
CA ARG A 102 -15.82 -6.08 8.48
C ARG A 102 -14.95 -6.38 9.69
N TYR A 103 -14.04 -7.34 9.54
CA TYR A 103 -13.07 -7.71 10.56
C TYR A 103 -11.65 -7.65 10.02
N ASN A 104 -10.81 -6.88 10.70
CA ASN A 104 -9.40 -6.71 10.36
C ASN A 104 -8.60 -8.00 10.53
N LEU A 105 -7.79 -8.33 9.53
CA LEU A 105 -6.74 -9.36 9.64
C LEU A 105 -5.50 -8.87 10.39
N TYR A 106 -5.47 -7.58 10.78
CA TYR A 106 -4.44 -6.97 11.60
C TYR A 106 -5.00 -6.49 12.95
N THR A 107 -4.14 -5.96 13.82
CA THR A 107 -4.49 -5.31 15.10
C THR A 107 -3.77 -3.97 15.23
N ALA A 108 -4.17 -3.13 16.18
CA ALA A 108 -3.48 -1.85 16.43
C ALA A 108 -2.00 -2.05 16.82
N SER A 109 -1.69 -3.12 17.56
CA SER A 109 -0.33 -3.45 18.01
C SER A 109 0.46 -4.29 17.01
N THR A 110 -0.20 -4.95 16.06
CA THR A 110 0.44 -5.79 15.05
C THR A 110 -0.22 -5.56 13.71
N LYS A 111 0.45 -4.75 12.88
CA LYS A 111 0.02 -4.39 11.53
C LYS A 111 0.54 -5.40 10.50
N LEU A 112 -0.02 -5.36 9.29
CA LEU A 112 0.44 -6.14 8.13
C LEU A 112 1.25 -5.22 7.20
N TYR A 113 2.56 -5.42 7.13
CA TYR A 113 3.48 -4.64 6.31
C TYR A 113 3.72 -5.28 4.94
N LEU A 114 4.44 -4.61 4.05
CA LEU A 114 4.91 -5.23 2.82
C LEU A 114 5.78 -6.46 3.15
N ASN A 115 5.66 -7.49 2.33
CA ASN A 115 6.24 -8.84 2.48
C ASN A 115 5.73 -9.66 3.69
N ASP A 116 4.85 -9.11 4.53
CA ASP A 116 4.17 -9.92 5.55
C ASP A 116 3.21 -10.90 4.90
N SER A 117 3.17 -12.13 5.40
CA SER A 117 2.09 -13.05 5.06
C SER A 117 0.77 -12.54 5.62
N ILE A 118 -0.33 -12.66 4.86
CA ILE A 118 -1.67 -12.24 5.32
C ILE A 118 -2.11 -12.92 6.62
N ASN A 119 -1.54 -14.10 6.93
CA ASN A 119 -1.82 -14.86 8.13
C ASN A 119 -0.89 -14.55 9.33
N LYS A 120 0.02 -13.56 9.20
CA LYS A 120 0.99 -13.19 10.24
C LYS A 120 0.32 -12.83 11.56
N VAL A 121 -0.77 -12.05 11.50
CA VAL A 121 -1.45 -11.54 12.70
C VAL A 121 -2.67 -12.39 13.05
N ARG A 122 -3.43 -12.81 12.04
CA ARG A 122 -4.56 -13.72 12.21
C ARG A 122 -4.45 -14.89 11.24
N SER A 123 -4.27 -16.10 11.77
CA SER A 123 -4.19 -17.31 10.97
C SER A 123 -5.55 -17.93 10.64
N SER A 124 -6.60 -17.55 11.38
CA SER A 124 -7.96 -18.06 11.19
C SER A 124 -9.06 -17.10 11.63
N VAL A 125 -10.24 -17.25 11.02
CA VAL A 125 -11.50 -16.59 11.38
C VAL A 125 -12.48 -17.65 11.88
N THR A 126 -12.95 -17.49 13.09
CA THR A 126 -13.87 -18.44 13.76
C THR A 126 -15.17 -17.75 14.14
N ARG A 127 -16.08 -18.50 14.78
CA ARG A 127 -17.33 -17.98 15.35
C ARG A 127 -17.16 -16.78 16.28
N THR A 128 -16.02 -16.63 16.95
CA THR A 128 -15.77 -15.44 17.80
C THR A 128 -15.68 -14.16 16.98
N ILE A 129 -15.28 -14.25 15.71
CA ILE A 129 -15.12 -13.12 14.81
C ILE A 129 -16.34 -12.98 13.91
N LEU A 130 -16.81 -14.06 13.26
CA LEU A 130 -18.01 -14.04 12.42
C LEU A 130 -19.06 -15.01 13.00
N PRO A 131 -19.80 -14.62 14.07
CA PRO A 131 -20.68 -15.53 14.80
C PRO A 131 -21.86 -16.04 13.96
N ASN A 132 -22.39 -15.18 13.08
CA ASN A 132 -23.53 -15.53 12.22
C ASN A 132 -23.12 -16.52 11.13
N LEU A 133 -21.95 -16.30 10.51
CA LEU A 133 -21.43 -17.14 9.44
C LEU A 133 -20.97 -18.51 9.94
N PHE A 134 -20.30 -18.56 11.09
CA PHE A 134 -19.73 -19.77 11.67
C PHE A 134 -20.53 -20.28 12.89
N SER A 135 -21.85 -20.14 12.84
CA SER A 135 -22.73 -20.73 13.83
C SER A 135 -22.50 -22.25 13.91
N ARG A 136 -22.70 -22.83 15.10
CA ARG A 136 -22.74 -24.29 15.22
C ARG A 136 -24.02 -24.75 14.56
N ASN A 137 -23.91 -25.66 13.61
CA ASN A 137 -25.04 -26.22 12.90
C ASN A 137 -25.11 -27.72 13.15
N SER A 138 -26.26 -28.30 12.88
CA SER A 138 -26.50 -29.73 12.97
C SER A 138 -26.99 -30.28 11.64
N PHE A 139 -26.60 -31.52 11.38
CA PHE A 139 -26.90 -32.31 10.20
C PHE A 139 -27.51 -33.65 10.64
N ASN A 140 -28.27 -34.29 9.75
CA ASN A 140 -28.93 -35.58 9.98
C ASN A 140 -29.81 -35.59 11.25
N ASN A 141 -30.85 -34.74 11.27
CA ASN A 141 -31.80 -34.61 12.38
C ASN A 141 -31.16 -34.33 13.75
N GLY A 142 -30.03 -33.62 13.79
CA GLY A 142 -29.38 -33.25 15.04
C GLY A 142 -28.32 -34.23 15.52
N THR A 143 -28.13 -35.38 14.85
CA THR A 143 -27.19 -36.42 15.28
C THR A 143 -25.73 -36.06 15.03
N VAL A 144 -25.45 -35.22 14.03
CA VAL A 144 -24.10 -34.75 13.70
C VAL A 144 -24.04 -33.25 13.81
N TYR A 145 -23.23 -32.73 14.72
CA TYR A 145 -22.88 -31.31 14.75
C TYR A 145 -21.63 -31.05 13.91
N TYR A 146 -21.52 -29.87 13.32
CA TYR A 146 -20.28 -29.43 12.71
C TYR A 146 -19.98 -27.96 13.02
N ILE A 147 -18.69 -27.62 12.91
CA ILE A 147 -18.18 -26.27 13.03
C ILE A 147 -17.42 -25.91 11.76
N SER A 148 -17.46 -24.63 11.41
CA SER A 148 -16.73 -24.10 10.26
C SER A 148 -15.83 -22.96 10.67
N TYR A 149 -14.70 -22.81 9.98
CA TYR A 149 -13.80 -21.67 10.13
C TYR A 149 -12.99 -21.45 8.86
N ILE A 150 -12.45 -20.25 8.69
CA ILE A 150 -11.53 -19.91 7.61
C ILE A 150 -10.10 -19.93 8.17
N SER A 151 -9.14 -20.49 7.44
CA SER A 151 -7.71 -20.34 7.72
C SER A 151 -7.02 -19.68 6.54
N PHE A 152 -6.21 -18.66 6.79
CA PHE A 152 -5.51 -17.92 5.73
C PHE A 152 -4.16 -18.55 5.37
N GLY A 153 -3.83 -18.49 4.08
CA GLY A 153 -2.55 -18.94 3.54
C GLY A 153 -1.38 -18.06 3.96
N LYS A 154 -0.17 -18.61 3.81
CA LYS A 154 1.11 -17.88 4.00
C LYS A 154 1.48 -17.11 2.74
N ILE A 155 0.59 -16.25 2.27
CA ILE A 155 0.82 -15.46 1.04
C ILE A 155 1.30 -14.07 1.42
N PRO A 156 2.46 -13.63 0.91
CA PRO A 156 2.98 -12.32 1.20
C PRO A 156 2.18 -11.23 0.49
N ILE A 157 2.08 -10.08 1.17
CA ILE A 157 1.68 -8.83 0.55
C ILE A 157 2.89 -8.31 -0.23
N THR A 158 2.78 -8.07 -1.53
CA THR A 158 3.93 -7.61 -2.33
C THR A 158 3.54 -6.45 -3.22
N PHE A 159 4.55 -5.72 -3.71
CA PHE A 159 4.39 -4.76 -4.79
C PHE A 159 4.80 -5.49 -6.07
N SER A 160 3.86 -5.70 -6.97
CA SER A 160 4.09 -6.57 -8.14
C SER A 160 3.26 -6.12 -9.33
N LYS A 161 3.66 -6.58 -10.51
CA LYS A 161 3.01 -6.27 -11.79
C LYS A 161 1.99 -7.38 -12.10
N LEU A 162 0.76 -7.01 -12.43
CA LEU A 162 -0.22 -7.94 -13.00
C LEU A 162 -0.11 -7.97 -14.51
N LEU A 163 -0.61 -9.04 -15.14
CA LEU A 163 -0.73 -9.08 -16.58
C LEU A 163 -1.58 -7.88 -17.04
N ASN A 164 -1.02 -7.05 -17.92
CA ASN A 164 -1.64 -5.85 -18.50
C ASN A 164 -2.00 -4.69 -17.54
N ASN A 165 -1.73 -4.76 -16.23
CA ASN A 165 -1.90 -3.61 -15.31
C ASN A 165 -0.59 -3.06 -14.76
N ASP A 166 -0.60 -1.79 -14.38
CA ASP A 166 0.53 -1.18 -13.67
C ASP A 166 0.80 -1.88 -12.33
N PRO A 167 2.05 -1.86 -11.84
CA PRO A 167 2.42 -2.40 -10.54
C PRO A 167 1.59 -1.79 -9.40
N LYS A 168 1.10 -2.65 -8.52
CA LYS A 168 0.29 -2.27 -7.34
C LYS A 168 0.66 -3.11 -6.13
N VAL A 169 0.35 -2.60 -4.95
CA VAL A 169 0.38 -3.42 -3.72
C VAL A 169 -0.81 -4.36 -3.74
N GLY A 170 -0.57 -5.62 -3.40
CA GLY A 170 -1.57 -6.67 -3.45
C GLY A 170 -1.14 -7.93 -2.71
N VAL A 171 -2.05 -8.89 -2.63
CA VAL A 171 -1.78 -10.24 -2.12
C VAL A 171 -1.61 -11.16 -3.33
N TYR A 172 -0.38 -11.62 -3.57
CA TYR A 172 0.00 -12.36 -4.78
C TYR A 172 0.26 -13.83 -4.43
N PRO A 173 -0.66 -14.77 -4.72
CA PRO A 173 -0.52 -16.15 -4.31
C PRO A 173 0.59 -16.87 -5.07
N SER A 174 1.62 -17.28 -4.34
CA SER A 174 2.69 -18.13 -4.86
C SER A 174 2.33 -19.61 -4.66
N LYS A 175 1.51 -20.20 -5.54
CA LYS A 175 1.07 -21.63 -5.49
C LYS A 175 0.45 -22.09 -4.16
N SER A 176 0.12 -21.15 -3.28
CA SER A 176 -0.54 -21.40 -1.99
C SER A 176 -2.00 -21.01 -2.11
N TYR A 177 -2.85 -21.63 -1.29
CA TYR A 177 -4.22 -21.18 -1.12
C TYR A 177 -4.24 -19.80 -0.47
N LEU A 178 -5.18 -18.94 -0.88
CA LEU A 178 -5.51 -17.67 -0.25
C LEU A 178 -6.14 -17.90 1.13
N TYR A 179 -7.12 -18.78 1.16
CA TYR A 179 -7.70 -19.29 2.39
C TYR A 179 -8.28 -20.70 2.19
N ASN A 180 -8.50 -21.37 3.31
CA ASN A 180 -9.22 -22.63 3.39
C ASN A 180 -10.43 -22.48 4.29
N VAL A 181 -11.61 -22.84 3.78
CA VAL A 181 -12.77 -23.12 4.61
C VAL A 181 -12.66 -24.55 5.11
N SER A 182 -12.63 -24.75 6.42
CA SER A 182 -12.69 -26.07 7.04
C SER A 182 -14.04 -26.28 7.69
N ILE A 183 -14.70 -27.40 7.37
CA ILE A 183 -15.94 -27.88 8.00
C ILE A 183 -15.57 -29.17 8.75
N ILE A 184 -15.68 -29.18 10.08
CA ILE A 184 -15.31 -30.32 10.92
C ILE A 184 -16.57 -30.89 11.56
N PHE A 185 -16.83 -32.18 11.33
CA PHE A 185 -17.95 -32.89 11.92
C PHE A 185 -17.58 -33.49 13.27
N SER A 186 -18.56 -33.57 14.17
CA SER A 186 -18.43 -34.19 15.50
C SER A 186 -18.30 -35.72 15.43
N ASN A 187 -18.85 -36.33 14.38
CA ASN A 187 -18.78 -37.76 14.07
C ASN A 187 -18.46 -37.93 12.58
N ASN A 188 -17.94 -39.09 12.20
CA ASN A 188 -17.73 -39.41 10.79
C ASN A 188 -19.10 -39.50 10.09
N VAL A 189 -19.19 -38.93 8.89
CA VAL A 189 -20.39 -38.90 8.07
C VAL A 189 -20.21 -39.81 6.87
N ASN A 190 -21.14 -40.75 6.70
CA ASN A 190 -21.24 -41.57 5.49
C ASN A 190 -22.14 -40.85 4.47
N PHE A 191 -21.57 -39.93 3.69
CA PHE A 191 -22.28 -39.21 2.63
C PHE A 191 -22.83 -40.11 1.52
N SER A 192 -22.35 -41.37 1.42
CA SER A 192 -22.89 -42.36 0.49
C SER A 192 -24.08 -43.16 1.03
N ASP A 193 -24.48 -42.93 2.29
CA ASP A 193 -25.68 -43.55 2.86
C ASP A 193 -26.94 -43.08 2.09
N PRO A 194 -27.71 -44.01 1.49
CA PRO A 194 -28.93 -43.67 0.77
C PRO A 194 -29.95 -42.86 1.58
N THR A 195 -29.93 -42.98 2.92
CA THR A 195 -30.82 -42.23 3.82
C THR A 195 -30.49 -40.74 3.90
N LEU A 196 -29.26 -40.34 3.52
CA LEU A 196 -28.86 -38.92 3.46
C LEU A 196 -29.20 -38.26 2.13
N ILE A 197 -29.56 -39.02 1.10
CA ILE A 197 -29.98 -38.45 -0.19
C ILE A 197 -31.28 -37.67 0.00
N ASN A 198 -31.37 -36.50 -0.63
CA ASN A 198 -32.44 -35.52 -0.46
C ASN A 198 -32.55 -34.91 0.94
N THR A 199 -31.56 -35.09 1.82
CA THR A 199 -31.52 -34.36 3.09
C THR A 199 -30.93 -32.97 2.91
N ASN A 200 -31.45 -32.01 3.68
CA ASN A 200 -30.92 -30.66 3.72
C ASN A 200 -29.60 -30.62 4.48
N PHE A 201 -28.65 -29.87 3.93
CA PHE A 201 -27.33 -29.68 4.48
C PHE A 201 -26.92 -28.22 4.30
N THR A 202 -27.08 -27.42 5.35
CA THR A 202 -26.63 -26.03 5.35
C THR A 202 -25.11 -25.98 5.46
N LEU A 203 -24.40 -25.13 4.71
CA LEU A 203 -22.97 -24.88 4.87
C LEU A 203 -22.72 -23.39 4.73
N LEU A 204 -22.13 -22.77 5.76
CA LEU A 204 -21.84 -21.33 5.77
C LEU A 204 -23.05 -20.47 5.35
N ARG A 205 -24.23 -20.76 5.94
CA ARG A 205 -25.53 -20.11 5.66
C ARG A 205 -26.12 -20.35 4.26
N ARG A 206 -25.55 -21.27 3.49
CA ARG A 206 -26.12 -21.71 2.21
C ARG A 206 -26.74 -23.08 2.37
N ASP A 207 -28.01 -23.22 2.02
CA ASP A 207 -28.71 -24.49 2.08
C ASP A 207 -28.43 -25.31 0.82
N PHE A 208 -28.02 -26.56 1.02
CA PHE A 208 -27.86 -27.53 -0.05
C PHE A 208 -28.73 -28.74 0.22
N VAL A 209 -29.05 -29.47 -0.83
CA VAL A 209 -29.67 -30.80 -0.77
C VAL A 209 -28.65 -31.81 -1.26
N ILE A 210 -28.42 -32.89 -0.50
CA ILE A 210 -27.54 -33.97 -0.99
C ILE A 210 -28.22 -34.65 -2.18
N ASP A 211 -27.61 -34.55 -3.35
CA ASP A 211 -28.17 -35.02 -4.61
C ASP A 211 -27.97 -36.53 -4.78
N ASN A 212 -28.87 -37.18 -5.51
CA ASN A 212 -28.83 -38.63 -5.77
C ASN A 212 -27.63 -39.07 -6.61
N GLU A 213 -26.89 -38.13 -7.21
CA GLU A 213 -25.63 -38.37 -7.91
C GLU A 213 -24.43 -38.57 -6.97
N THR A 214 -24.61 -38.38 -5.66
CA THR A 214 -23.61 -38.64 -4.61
C THR A 214 -23.29 -40.14 -4.54
N ASN A 215 -22.01 -40.48 -4.45
CA ASN A 215 -21.52 -41.86 -4.35
C ASN A 215 -20.22 -41.94 -3.52
N PHE A 216 -19.47 -43.04 -3.61
CA PHE A 216 -18.25 -43.23 -2.82
C PHE A 216 -17.08 -42.31 -3.19
N THR A 217 -17.08 -41.71 -4.38
CA THR A 217 -15.97 -40.88 -4.88
C THR A 217 -16.31 -39.40 -5.02
N ARG A 218 -17.60 -39.04 -5.11
CA ARG A 218 -18.05 -37.65 -5.24
C ARG A 218 -19.25 -37.33 -4.35
N LEU A 219 -19.19 -36.18 -3.69
CA LEU A 219 -20.32 -35.56 -2.98
C LEU A 219 -20.98 -34.55 -3.92
N VAL A 220 -22.28 -34.69 -4.16
CA VAL A 220 -23.03 -33.77 -5.02
C VAL A 220 -24.02 -32.98 -4.17
N LEU A 221 -23.82 -31.67 -4.11
CA LEU A 221 -24.65 -30.73 -3.36
C LEU A 221 -25.51 -29.93 -4.34
N ARG A 222 -26.83 -30.02 -4.24
CA ARG A 222 -27.79 -29.32 -5.10
C ARG A 222 -28.35 -28.09 -4.40
N ASP A 223 -28.28 -26.95 -5.08
CA ASP A 223 -28.94 -25.68 -4.75
C ASP A 223 -29.53 -25.09 -6.05
N ASP A 224 -29.09 -23.91 -6.50
CA ASP A 224 -29.37 -23.36 -7.83
C ASP A 224 -28.74 -24.21 -8.95
N LYS A 225 -27.67 -24.93 -8.60
CA LYS A 225 -26.85 -25.80 -9.44
C LYS A 225 -26.51 -27.08 -8.67
N LYS A 226 -26.02 -28.10 -9.38
CA LYS A 226 -25.37 -29.25 -8.76
C LYS A 226 -23.87 -28.98 -8.64
N TYR A 227 -23.37 -28.87 -7.43
CA TYR A 227 -21.95 -28.74 -7.12
C TYR A 227 -21.36 -30.12 -6.84
N ILE A 228 -20.28 -30.45 -7.54
CA ILE A 228 -19.62 -31.76 -7.50
C ILE A 228 -18.28 -31.57 -6.79
N LEU A 229 -18.14 -32.26 -5.67
CA LEU A 229 -16.97 -32.21 -4.79
C LEU A 229 -16.28 -33.59 -4.80
N GLU A 230 -15.01 -33.63 -5.20
CA GLU A 230 -14.19 -34.83 -5.29
C GLU A 230 -12.85 -34.60 -4.60
N ASP A 231 -12.27 -35.63 -3.97
CA ASP A 231 -11.04 -35.46 -3.20
C ASP A 231 -9.88 -35.01 -4.09
N LYS A 232 -9.23 -33.92 -3.69
CA LYS A 232 -8.09 -33.30 -4.38
C LYS A 232 -8.42 -32.92 -5.82
N LYS A 233 -9.67 -32.54 -6.07
CA LYS A 233 -10.12 -32.00 -7.36
C LYS A 233 -10.74 -30.62 -7.18
N PRO A 234 -10.68 -29.78 -8.22
CA PRO A 234 -11.46 -28.55 -8.26
C PRO A 234 -12.96 -28.82 -8.17
N ILE A 235 -13.69 -27.87 -7.58
CA ILE A 235 -15.15 -27.92 -7.56
C ILE A 235 -15.65 -27.81 -9.00
N ARG A 236 -16.61 -28.65 -9.36
CA ARG A 236 -17.33 -28.55 -10.63
C ARG A 236 -18.79 -28.24 -10.36
N PHE A 237 -19.46 -27.60 -11.30
CA PHE A 237 -20.90 -27.39 -11.20
C PHE A 237 -21.63 -27.72 -12.51
N LYS A 238 -22.88 -28.12 -12.38
CA LYS A 238 -23.79 -28.43 -13.49
C LYS A 238 -25.10 -27.67 -13.30
N GLN A 239 -25.63 -27.06 -14.37
CA GLN A 239 -26.94 -26.41 -14.33
C GLN A 239 -28.04 -27.48 -14.18
N ILE A 240 -29.05 -27.21 -13.36
CA ILE A 240 -30.15 -28.15 -13.12
C ILE A 240 -31.02 -28.29 -14.38
N SER A 241 -31.18 -27.21 -15.14
CA SER A 241 -31.91 -27.19 -16.41
C SER A 241 -31.12 -26.41 -17.47
N PRO A 242 -30.88 -26.97 -18.67
CA PRO A 242 -31.33 -28.28 -19.14
C PRO A 242 -30.56 -29.44 -18.48
N VAL A 243 -31.21 -30.61 -18.40
CA VAL A 243 -30.70 -31.84 -17.74
C VAL A 243 -29.34 -32.31 -18.27
N ASN A 244 -28.98 -31.89 -19.49
CA ASN A 244 -27.75 -32.26 -20.19
C ASN A 244 -26.69 -31.14 -20.23
N SER A 245 -26.70 -30.21 -19.27
CA SER A 245 -25.63 -29.21 -19.20
C SER A 245 -24.27 -29.87 -18.91
N SER A 246 -23.22 -29.38 -19.56
CA SER A 246 -21.85 -29.82 -19.30
C SER A 246 -21.39 -29.34 -17.93
N GLU A 247 -20.55 -30.14 -17.26
CA GLU A 247 -19.89 -29.73 -16.03
C GLU A 247 -18.90 -28.59 -16.31
N VAL A 248 -18.99 -27.53 -15.51
CA VAL A 248 -18.08 -26.38 -15.56
C VAL A 248 -17.19 -26.43 -14.33
N THR A 249 -15.88 -26.33 -14.52
CA THR A 249 -14.95 -26.25 -13.39
C THR A 249 -14.99 -24.85 -12.79
N LEU A 250 -15.28 -24.77 -11.50
CA LEU A 250 -15.03 -23.59 -10.71
C LEU A 250 -13.52 -23.53 -10.49
N LYS A 251 -12.84 -22.75 -11.35
CA LYS A 251 -11.38 -22.56 -11.29
C LYS A 251 -10.98 -22.15 -9.87
N GLU A 252 -9.72 -22.40 -9.52
CA GLU A 252 -9.12 -21.88 -8.28
C GLU A 252 -9.71 -22.45 -7.00
N THR A 253 -10.41 -23.57 -7.10
CA THR A 253 -10.86 -24.31 -5.92
C THR A 253 -10.17 -25.66 -5.87
N LEU A 254 -9.99 -26.18 -4.65
CA LEU A 254 -9.64 -27.58 -4.43
C LEU A 254 -10.43 -28.06 -3.22
N VAL A 255 -11.11 -29.19 -3.36
CA VAL A 255 -11.73 -29.86 -2.23
C VAL A 255 -10.81 -30.95 -1.74
N SER A 256 -10.73 -31.14 -0.43
CA SER A 256 -10.16 -32.34 0.14
C SER A 256 -11.03 -32.86 1.28
N PHE A 257 -11.12 -34.18 1.37
CA PHE A 257 -11.80 -34.87 2.45
C PHE A 257 -10.76 -35.47 3.41
N SER A 258 -11.07 -35.45 4.70
CA SER A 258 -10.39 -36.29 5.68
C SER A 258 -11.21 -37.57 5.85
N GLY A 259 -10.67 -38.68 5.34
CA GLY A 259 -11.41 -39.93 5.13
C GLY A 259 -11.95 -40.04 3.70
N ASP A 260 -12.59 -41.16 3.40
CA ASP A 260 -13.43 -41.30 2.20
C ASP A 260 -14.84 -40.74 2.48
N LEU A 261 -15.73 -40.80 1.48
CA LEU A 261 -17.12 -40.35 1.63
C LEU A 261 -17.97 -41.26 2.53
N GLN A 262 -17.48 -42.44 2.92
CA GLN A 262 -18.14 -43.28 3.93
C GLN A 262 -17.77 -42.88 5.35
N ASN A 263 -16.64 -42.19 5.51
CA ASN A 263 -16.04 -41.91 6.82
C ASN A 263 -15.53 -40.47 6.92
N THR A 264 -16.23 -39.51 6.31
CA THR A 264 -15.77 -38.12 6.24
C THR A 264 -15.93 -37.44 7.59
N ASN A 265 -14.84 -36.91 8.15
CA ASN A 265 -14.91 -36.10 9.38
C ASN A 265 -14.50 -34.64 9.17
N LYS A 266 -13.95 -34.31 8.00
CA LYS A 266 -13.60 -32.95 7.62
C LYS A 266 -13.72 -32.75 6.12
N ILE A 267 -14.32 -31.64 5.72
CA ILE A 267 -14.28 -31.10 4.36
C ILE A 267 -13.43 -29.85 4.39
N ILE A 268 -12.47 -29.73 3.47
CA ILE A 268 -11.68 -28.52 3.27
C ILE A 268 -11.93 -28.03 1.86
N VAL A 269 -12.37 -26.78 1.74
CA VAL A 269 -12.43 -26.07 0.46
C VAL A 269 -11.31 -25.04 0.47
N GLN A 270 -10.32 -25.25 -0.39
CA GLN A 270 -9.20 -24.34 -0.58
C GLN A 270 -9.50 -23.43 -1.76
N VAL A 271 -9.26 -22.14 -1.61
CA VAL A 271 -9.33 -21.18 -2.70
C VAL A 271 -7.92 -20.71 -3.01
N PHE A 272 -7.48 -20.96 -4.24
CA PHE A 272 -6.22 -20.49 -4.81
C PHE A 272 -6.47 -19.20 -5.60
N ASP A 273 -5.42 -18.59 -6.12
CA ASP A 273 -5.57 -17.81 -7.36
C ASP A 273 -4.62 -18.44 -8.38
N SER A 274 -5.17 -18.72 -9.56
CA SER A 274 -4.56 -19.67 -10.49
C SER A 274 -3.78 -18.96 -11.56
N ASN A 275 -4.14 -17.75 -11.99
CA ASN A 275 -3.43 -16.98 -13.03
C ASN A 275 -4.06 -15.57 -13.18
N GLU A 276 -3.82 -14.63 -12.27
CA GLU A 276 -4.04 -13.15 -12.40
C GLU A 276 -5.07 -12.52 -11.44
N GLN A 277 -5.80 -13.28 -10.63
CA GLN A 277 -6.75 -12.71 -9.66
C GLN A 277 -6.07 -12.31 -8.36
N VAL A 278 -5.23 -11.29 -8.46
CA VAL A 278 -4.60 -10.68 -7.32
C VAL A 278 -5.59 -9.80 -6.59
N LEU A 279 -5.61 -9.94 -5.26
CA LEU A 279 -6.30 -9.00 -4.40
C LEU A 279 -5.43 -7.74 -4.30
N THR A 280 -5.65 -6.78 -5.19
CA THR A 280 -4.97 -5.47 -5.16
C THR A 280 -5.67 -4.50 -4.22
N GLU A 281 -4.98 -3.43 -3.85
CA GLU A 281 -5.59 -2.29 -3.18
C GLU A 281 -6.89 -1.83 -3.87
N GLY A 282 -7.94 -1.61 -3.07
CA GLY A 282 -9.29 -1.23 -3.49
C GLY A 282 -10.15 -2.38 -4.02
N SER A 283 -9.64 -3.61 -4.07
CA SER A 283 -10.36 -4.77 -4.60
C SER A 283 -10.81 -5.74 -3.52
N TYR A 284 -11.72 -6.64 -3.89
CA TYR A 284 -12.22 -7.70 -3.02
C TYR A 284 -12.42 -9.00 -3.79
N LEU A 285 -12.37 -10.11 -3.07
CA LEU A 285 -12.71 -11.45 -3.55
C LEU A 285 -13.89 -11.98 -2.73
N VAL A 286 -15.03 -12.16 -3.38
CA VAL A 286 -16.15 -12.92 -2.81
C VAL A 286 -15.81 -14.40 -2.90
N ASP A 287 -16.07 -15.16 -1.84
CA ASP A 287 -15.86 -16.62 -1.87
C ASP A 287 -16.59 -17.23 -3.08
N PRO A 288 -15.86 -17.90 -3.99
CA PRO A 288 -16.42 -18.30 -5.28
C PRO A 288 -17.39 -19.48 -5.16
N PHE A 289 -17.39 -20.21 -4.04
CA PHE A 289 -18.21 -21.40 -3.85
C PHE A 289 -19.45 -21.13 -3.00
N PHE A 290 -19.26 -20.65 -1.78
CA PHE A 290 -20.32 -20.32 -0.84
C PHE A 290 -20.92 -18.93 -1.12
N GLY A 291 -20.09 -17.96 -1.50
CA GLY A 291 -20.56 -16.58 -1.74
C GLY A 291 -21.11 -15.88 -0.50
N THR A 292 -20.73 -16.34 0.69
CA THR A 292 -21.26 -15.87 1.99
C THR A 292 -20.25 -15.05 2.80
N PHE A 293 -19.05 -14.86 2.28
CA PHE A 293 -18.10 -13.89 2.78
C PHE A 293 -17.23 -13.35 1.65
N LYS A 294 -16.51 -12.26 1.93
CA LYS A 294 -15.45 -11.75 1.06
C LYS A 294 -14.19 -11.44 1.84
N LEU A 295 -13.06 -11.46 1.13
CA LEU A 295 -11.79 -10.90 1.53
C LEU A 295 -11.60 -9.57 0.80
N ASP A 296 -11.30 -8.50 1.52
CA ASP A 296 -11.20 -7.14 0.99
C ASP A 296 -9.81 -6.59 1.29
N PHE A 297 -9.13 -6.06 0.27
CA PHE A 297 -7.94 -5.24 0.44
C PHE A 297 -8.33 -3.80 0.19
N ASN A 298 -8.72 -3.11 1.25
CA ASN A 298 -9.32 -1.79 1.18
C ASN A 298 -8.31 -0.74 0.69
N THR A 299 -7.27 -0.48 1.48
CA THR A 299 -6.28 0.58 1.21
C THR A 299 -4.91 0.23 1.79
N VAL A 300 -3.86 0.79 1.19
CA VAL A 300 -2.59 0.98 1.88
C VAL A 300 -2.71 2.21 2.79
N SER A 301 -1.98 2.23 3.90
CA SER A 301 -2.08 3.31 4.89
C SER A 301 -1.72 4.69 4.35
N ILE A 302 -0.83 4.73 3.35
CA ILE A 302 -0.35 5.95 2.71
C ILE A 302 -0.30 5.73 1.19
N PRO A 303 -1.39 6.08 0.47
CA PRO A 303 -1.44 5.97 -0.99
C PRO A 303 -0.32 6.74 -1.70
N GLU A 304 -0.02 6.39 -2.95
CA GLU A 304 1.08 7.03 -3.74
C GLU A 304 0.91 8.54 -3.91
N ASN A 305 -0.33 9.02 -3.99
CA ASN A 305 -0.68 10.44 -4.14
C ASN A 305 -0.90 11.16 -2.81
N SER A 306 -0.60 10.52 -1.67
CA SER A 306 -0.77 11.13 -0.35
C SER A 306 0.20 12.29 -0.13
N LEU A 307 -0.30 13.41 0.40
CA LEU A 307 0.51 14.55 0.87
C LEU A 307 1.37 14.21 2.10
N GLN A 308 1.17 13.04 2.71
CA GLN A 308 2.07 12.53 3.75
C GLN A 308 3.42 12.09 3.17
N ARG A 309 3.50 11.90 1.84
CA ARG A 309 4.73 11.62 1.13
C ARG A 309 5.44 12.90 0.73
N GLU A 310 6.75 12.90 0.84
CA GLU A 310 7.65 13.91 0.28
C GLU A 310 8.33 13.35 -0.97
N SER A 311 8.56 14.20 -1.96
CA SER A 311 9.14 13.83 -3.25
C SER A 311 10.55 14.39 -3.36
N LEU A 312 11.47 13.57 -3.86
CA LEU A 312 12.80 13.94 -4.32
C LEU A 312 12.84 13.70 -5.81
N ALA A 313 13.02 14.74 -6.61
CA ALA A 313 13.10 14.61 -8.06
C ALA A 313 14.52 14.86 -8.53
N ILE A 314 15.04 13.95 -9.33
CA ILE A 314 16.40 13.96 -9.87
C ILE A 314 16.26 13.94 -11.37
N ASN A 315 16.50 15.07 -12.02
CA ASN A 315 16.22 15.25 -13.43
C ASN A 315 17.47 15.69 -14.20
N PRO A 316 17.79 15.06 -15.34
CA PRO A 316 18.82 15.57 -16.23
C PRO A 316 18.41 16.96 -16.76
N LEU A 317 19.39 17.84 -16.96
CA LEU A 317 19.19 19.17 -17.53
C LEU A 317 20.22 19.41 -18.64
N GLY A 318 19.78 19.30 -19.89
CA GLY A 318 20.71 19.24 -21.03
C GLY A 318 21.54 17.95 -20.98
N ASN A 319 22.70 17.94 -21.63
CA ASN A 319 23.53 16.73 -21.75
C ASN A 319 24.48 16.53 -20.57
N ASP A 320 24.86 17.60 -19.87
CA ASP A 320 26.02 17.61 -18.97
C ASP A 320 25.65 17.86 -17.50
N LYS A 321 24.37 18.00 -17.13
CA LYS A 321 23.95 18.37 -15.77
C LYS A 321 22.81 17.53 -15.23
N ILE A 322 22.75 17.41 -13.91
CA ILE A 322 21.61 16.85 -13.17
C ILE A 322 21.16 17.84 -12.10
N THR A 323 19.84 17.99 -11.99
CA THR A 323 19.17 18.77 -10.95
C THR A 323 18.60 17.88 -9.86
N LEU A 324 18.53 18.40 -8.64
CA LEU A 324 17.86 17.81 -7.49
C LEU A 324 16.80 18.80 -7.00
N THR A 325 15.56 18.34 -6.93
CA THR A 325 14.45 19.04 -6.29
C THR A 325 14.14 18.35 -4.97
N MET A 326 14.17 19.10 -3.86
CA MET A 326 13.86 18.60 -2.53
C MET A 326 13.35 19.71 -1.61
N LYS A 327 12.70 19.34 -0.51
CA LYS A 327 12.49 20.26 0.63
C LYS A 327 13.45 19.92 1.75
N ASP A 328 13.99 20.95 2.39
CA ASP A 328 14.79 20.78 3.60
C ASP A 328 13.91 20.61 4.85
N HIS A 329 14.54 20.41 6.00
CA HIS A 329 13.88 20.26 7.30
C HIS A 329 13.02 21.47 7.73
N ARG A 330 13.15 22.62 7.07
CA ARG A 330 12.33 23.82 7.27
C ARG A 330 11.11 23.85 6.35
N GLY A 331 10.99 22.88 5.43
CA GLY A 331 9.91 22.78 4.44
C GLY A 331 10.13 23.67 3.21
N LEU A 332 11.32 24.25 3.04
CA LEU A 332 11.66 25.10 1.91
C LEU A 332 12.04 24.22 0.72
N GLU A 333 11.30 24.32 -0.38
CA GLU A 333 11.57 23.58 -1.62
C GLU A 333 12.59 24.33 -2.49
N GLN A 334 13.59 23.61 -2.98
CA GLN A 334 14.50 24.14 -4.00
C GLN A 334 14.79 23.12 -5.09
N THR A 335 15.09 23.64 -6.27
CA THR A 335 15.68 22.89 -7.39
C THR A 335 17.04 23.48 -7.72
N PHE A 336 18.10 22.69 -7.64
CA PHE A 336 19.45 23.15 -7.93
C PHE A 336 20.25 22.10 -8.70
N ASN A 337 21.27 22.56 -9.44
CA ASN A 337 22.22 21.68 -10.10
C ASN A 337 23.20 21.16 -9.05
N TRP A 338 23.39 19.84 -8.99
CA TRP A 338 24.29 19.22 -8.03
C TRP A 338 25.38 18.38 -8.70
N LEU A 339 25.21 18.03 -9.97
CA LEU A 339 26.19 17.31 -10.77
C LEU A 339 26.41 18.03 -12.09
N LYS A 340 27.68 18.19 -12.46
CA LYS A 340 28.10 18.63 -13.78
C LYS A 340 29.19 17.71 -14.34
N SER A 341 29.05 17.32 -15.60
CA SER A 341 30.07 16.61 -16.37
C SER A 341 30.95 17.57 -17.17
N ASP A 342 32.18 17.17 -17.41
CA ASP A 342 33.09 17.84 -18.34
C ASP A 342 32.89 17.43 -19.81
N GLY A 343 32.04 16.43 -20.09
CA GLY A 343 31.80 15.89 -21.43
C GLY A 343 32.83 14.86 -21.89
N PHE A 344 33.82 14.53 -21.06
CA PHE A 344 34.90 13.57 -21.31
C PHE A 344 34.91 12.39 -20.33
N GLY A 345 33.86 12.26 -19.53
CA GLY A 345 33.61 11.10 -18.66
C GLY A 345 33.86 11.37 -17.20
N SER A 346 34.29 12.59 -16.84
CA SER A 346 34.40 13.02 -15.46
C SER A 346 33.19 13.86 -15.06
N SER A 347 32.55 13.47 -13.97
CA SER A 347 31.47 14.22 -13.33
C SER A 347 31.89 14.63 -11.94
N ILE A 348 31.53 15.84 -11.54
CA ILE A 348 31.82 16.40 -10.21
C ILE A 348 30.56 16.95 -9.58
N LEU A 349 30.56 17.07 -8.25
CA LEU A 349 29.54 17.84 -7.54
C LEU A 349 29.73 19.33 -7.82
N ALA A 350 28.83 19.93 -8.60
CA ALA A 350 28.91 21.34 -8.97
C ALA A 350 27.55 21.90 -9.42
N ASP A 351 27.44 23.23 -9.37
CA ASP A 351 26.31 23.95 -9.96
C ASP A 351 26.38 23.99 -11.51
N ALA A 352 25.43 24.67 -12.15
CA ALA A 352 25.39 24.79 -13.61
C ALA A 352 26.63 25.49 -14.22
N ASN A 353 27.28 26.36 -13.46
CA ASN A 353 28.47 27.10 -13.88
C ASN A 353 29.76 26.30 -13.66
N GLY A 354 29.70 25.20 -12.90
CA GLY A 354 30.88 24.41 -12.51
C GLY A 354 31.48 24.86 -11.19
N ASN A 355 30.78 25.69 -10.40
CA ASN A 355 31.20 26.01 -9.04
C ASN A 355 31.02 24.76 -8.17
N ARG A 356 32.12 24.27 -7.59
CA ARG A 356 32.14 23.02 -6.82
C ARG A 356 31.25 23.07 -5.58
N ILE A 357 30.66 21.92 -5.25
CA ILE A 357 29.96 21.66 -4.00
C ILE A 357 30.82 20.74 -3.14
N ASN A 358 31.44 21.30 -2.10
CA ASN A 358 32.33 20.56 -1.22
C ASN A 358 31.54 19.74 -0.18
N VAL A 359 31.82 18.45 -0.12
CA VAL A 359 31.18 17.48 0.81
C VAL A 359 32.14 16.97 1.89
N ILE A 360 33.21 17.73 2.16
CA ILE A 360 34.22 17.41 3.18
C ILE A 360 34.39 18.64 4.06
N GLU A 361 34.18 18.50 5.37
CA GLU A 361 34.51 19.56 6.31
C GLU A 361 36.01 19.88 6.25
N MET A 362 36.37 21.13 6.56
CA MET A 362 37.74 21.63 6.49
C MET A 362 38.41 21.67 5.11
N ASN A 363 37.72 21.27 4.04
CA ASN A 363 38.23 21.48 2.68
C ASN A 363 38.11 22.97 2.29
N PRO A 364 39.09 23.56 1.58
CA PRO A 364 38.99 24.93 1.09
C PRO A 364 37.78 25.12 0.16
N VAL A 365 36.99 26.16 0.40
CA VAL A 365 35.84 26.55 -0.42
C VAL A 365 36.00 28.01 -0.83
N GLY A 366 36.16 28.23 -2.14
CA GLY A 366 36.35 29.58 -2.71
C GLY A 366 35.05 30.34 -2.95
N ILE A 367 35.18 31.61 -3.35
CA ILE A 367 34.04 32.46 -3.73
C ILE A 367 33.23 31.79 -4.86
N LEU A 368 31.90 31.90 -4.78
CA LEU A 368 30.87 31.22 -5.59
C LEU A 368 30.76 29.70 -5.43
N GLN A 369 31.70 29.04 -4.75
CA GLN A 369 31.60 27.61 -4.45
C GLN A 369 30.68 27.36 -3.25
N TYR A 370 30.32 26.09 -3.07
CA TYR A 370 29.41 25.66 -2.03
C TYR A 370 30.11 24.75 -1.02
N SER A 371 29.63 24.79 0.21
CA SER A 371 29.99 23.86 1.28
C SER A 371 28.72 23.20 1.82
N VAL A 372 28.70 21.87 1.86
CA VAL A 372 27.66 21.14 2.60
C VAL A 372 28.15 21.00 4.03
N ILE A 373 27.36 21.47 4.99
CA ILE A 373 27.67 21.38 6.42
C ILE A 373 26.51 20.75 7.16
N SER A 374 26.79 20.06 8.27
CA SER A 374 25.74 19.43 9.07
C SER A 374 26.17 19.27 10.52
N ASN A 375 25.22 19.43 11.44
CA ASN A 375 25.45 19.14 12.85
C ASN A 375 25.24 17.66 13.21
N GLY A 376 24.97 16.81 12.21
CA GLY A 376 24.62 15.39 12.35
C GLY A 376 23.11 15.14 12.35
N VAL A 377 22.29 16.17 12.48
CA VAL A 377 20.84 16.07 12.38
C VAL A 377 20.36 16.92 11.20
N LYS A 378 20.68 18.21 11.22
CA LYS A 378 20.31 19.21 10.22
C LYS A 378 21.53 19.59 9.40
N GLY A 379 21.34 19.69 8.10
CA GLY A 379 22.38 20.14 7.16
C GLY A 379 21.92 21.31 6.31
N TYR A 380 22.91 22.03 5.77
CA TYR A 380 22.75 23.21 4.94
C TYR A 380 23.74 23.16 3.78
N ILE A 381 23.35 23.75 2.64
CA ILE A 381 24.26 24.00 1.51
C ILE A 381 24.51 25.50 1.47
N LEU A 382 25.74 25.92 1.78
CA LEU A 382 26.11 27.32 1.87
C LEU A 382 26.99 27.73 0.70
N LYS A 383 26.58 28.76 -0.04
CA LYS A 383 27.37 29.40 -1.08
C LYS A 383 28.25 30.49 -0.49
N VAL A 384 29.53 30.52 -0.84
CA VAL A 384 30.43 31.62 -0.47
C VAL A 384 30.20 32.80 -1.40
N LEU A 385 29.69 33.92 -0.88
CA LEU A 385 29.44 35.11 -1.68
C LEU A 385 30.64 36.04 -1.72
N ASN A 386 31.31 36.23 -0.59
CA ASN A 386 32.42 37.16 -0.47
C ASN A 386 33.39 36.72 0.63
N ILE A 387 34.67 37.02 0.42
CA ILE A 387 35.75 36.86 1.39
C ILE A 387 36.66 38.10 1.30
N THR A 388 36.76 38.83 2.40
CA THR A 388 37.70 39.94 2.60
C THR A 388 38.56 39.60 3.81
N ASN A 389 39.88 39.47 3.61
CA ASN A 389 40.85 39.25 4.69
C ASN A 389 41.95 40.31 4.61
N THR A 390 41.85 41.35 5.43
CA THR A 390 42.79 42.46 5.41
C THR A 390 44.08 42.10 6.12
N THR A 391 45.24 42.49 5.57
CA THR A 391 46.56 42.01 6.05
C THR A 391 46.97 42.55 7.43
N THR A 392 46.19 43.45 8.03
CA THR A 392 46.50 44.08 9.33
C THR A 392 45.26 44.13 10.22
N GLY A 393 44.92 42.99 10.81
CA GLY A 393 43.84 42.86 11.78
C GLY A 393 42.48 42.59 11.14
N TYR A 394 41.53 42.14 11.97
CA TYR A 394 40.31 41.49 11.48
C TYR A 394 39.06 42.39 11.45
N ILE A 395 39.19 43.66 11.84
CA ILE A 395 38.04 44.58 11.99
C ILE A 395 37.32 44.83 10.66
N ASN A 396 38.06 44.78 9.55
CA ASN A 396 37.53 45.02 8.21
C ASN A 396 37.31 43.72 7.42
N ASP A 397 37.51 42.57 8.06
CA ASP A 397 37.32 41.29 7.41
C ASP A 397 35.83 40.99 7.29
N ILE A 398 35.46 40.37 6.18
CA ILE A 398 34.07 40.07 5.87
C ILE A 398 34.03 38.70 5.21
N VAL A 399 33.17 37.82 5.71
CA VAL A 399 32.85 36.57 5.03
C VAL A 399 31.33 36.44 4.98
N LEU A 400 30.80 36.37 3.76
CA LEU A 400 29.36 36.26 3.51
C LEU A 400 29.05 34.89 2.92
N LEU A 401 28.07 34.22 3.53
CA LEU A 401 27.57 32.91 3.10
C LEU A 401 26.08 33.00 2.83
N GLU A 402 25.59 32.41 1.75
CA GLU A 402 24.16 32.32 1.43
C GLU A 402 23.69 30.87 1.55
N ASP A 403 22.63 30.62 2.32
CA ASP A 403 21.99 29.31 2.34
C ASP A 403 21.12 29.11 1.09
N LEU A 404 21.45 28.06 0.33
CA LEU A 404 20.81 27.74 -0.94
C LEU A 404 19.28 27.56 -0.82
N PHE A 405 18.78 27.08 0.32
CA PHE A 405 17.35 26.80 0.48
C PHE A 405 16.52 28.05 0.78
N SER A 406 17.02 28.88 1.70
CA SER A 406 16.29 30.07 2.18
C SER A 406 16.67 31.37 1.48
N GLY A 407 17.82 31.41 0.79
CA GLY A 407 18.44 32.66 0.33
C GLY A 407 18.96 33.54 1.48
N GLN A 408 18.94 33.06 2.73
CA GLN A 408 19.42 33.82 3.87
C GLN A 408 20.94 34.00 3.77
N ILE A 409 21.38 35.26 3.89
CA ILE A 409 22.80 35.60 3.97
C ILE A 409 23.23 35.65 5.44
N TYR A 410 24.28 34.90 5.76
CA TYR A 410 24.99 34.89 7.03
C TYR A 410 26.29 35.67 6.91
N ASN A 411 26.51 36.59 7.85
CA ASN A 411 27.80 37.22 8.06
C ASN A 411 28.52 36.52 9.22
N LEU A 412 29.81 36.18 9.04
CA LEU A 412 30.57 35.55 10.11
C LEU A 412 30.84 36.51 11.27
N ASN A 413 30.82 35.98 12.49
CA ASN A 413 31.33 36.69 13.65
C ASN A 413 32.84 36.47 13.76
N ILE A 414 33.62 37.44 13.29
CA ILE A 414 35.08 37.39 13.24
C ILE A 414 35.66 38.01 14.51
N SER A 415 36.43 37.21 15.25
CA SER A 415 37.02 37.62 16.53
C SER A 415 38.55 37.62 16.53
N SER A 416 39.17 37.08 15.49
CA SER A 416 40.62 37.10 15.29
C SER A 416 40.95 36.91 13.81
N GLU A 417 42.15 37.35 13.42
CA GLU A 417 42.65 37.22 12.04
C GLU A 417 42.48 35.79 11.51
N GLY A 418 41.85 35.66 10.34
CA GLY A 418 41.64 34.39 9.65
C GLY A 418 40.70 33.40 10.36
N ASN A 419 40.01 33.79 11.44
CA ASN A 419 39.12 32.92 12.19
C ASN A 419 37.78 33.60 12.52
N GLY A 420 36.68 32.93 12.21
CA GLY A 420 35.33 33.39 12.50
C GLY A 420 34.42 32.27 12.99
N ILE A 421 33.25 32.68 13.46
CA ILE A 421 32.19 31.79 13.94
C ILE A 421 30.96 32.00 13.07
N LEU A 422 30.43 30.90 12.54
CA LEU A 422 29.13 30.85 11.89
C LEU A 422 28.11 30.26 12.86
N ILE A 423 26.99 30.96 13.05
CA ILE A 423 25.87 30.47 13.86
C ILE A 423 24.66 30.33 12.95
N ILE A 424 24.15 29.11 12.84
CA ILE A 424 22.91 28.81 12.12
C ILE A 424 21.99 28.07 13.09
N GLU A 425 20.85 28.69 13.38
CA GLU A 425 19.96 28.28 14.45
C GLU A 425 20.72 28.10 15.78
N ASN A 426 20.67 26.91 16.38
CA ASN A 426 21.36 26.56 17.63
C ASN A 426 22.70 25.82 17.39
N SER A 427 23.23 25.85 16.17
CA SER A 427 24.48 25.18 15.82
C SER A 427 25.58 26.19 15.56
N THR A 428 26.77 25.91 16.07
CA THR A 428 27.94 26.77 15.92
C THR A 428 29.00 26.06 15.08
N TYR A 429 29.55 26.74 14.09
CA TYR A 429 30.62 26.24 13.23
C TYR A 429 31.83 27.18 13.31
N SER A 430 33.01 26.60 13.47
CA SER A 430 34.27 27.31 13.38
C SER A 430 34.65 27.44 11.91
N VAL A 431 34.99 28.65 11.49
CA VAL A 431 35.40 28.94 10.12
C VAL A 431 36.80 29.52 10.14
N THR A 432 37.73 28.90 9.43
CA THR A 432 39.01 29.53 9.12
C THR A 432 38.94 30.09 7.71
N TYR A 433 39.38 31.32 7.49
CA TYR A 433 39.33 31.97 6.19
C TYR A 433 40.67 32.58 5.80
N SER A 434 40.90 32.70 4.50
CA SER A 434 42.05 33.34 3.87
C SER A 434 41.57 34.40 2.86
N ASN A 435 42.42 34.90 1.99
CA ASN A 435 41.98 35.77 0.87
C ASN A 435 41.26 35.01 -0.25
N SER A 436 41.40 33.68 -0.32
CA SER A 436 40.91 32.88 -1.44
C SER A 436 39.80 31.90 -1.07
N ASP A 437 39.75 31.47 0.18
CA ASP A 437 38.91 30.35 0.59
C ASP A 437 38.52 30.41 2.07
N ILE A 438 37.50 29.62 2.39
CA ILE A 438 37.11 29.30 3.76
C ILE A 438 37.18 27.79 3.99
N LYS A 439 37.30 27.40 5.25
CA LYS A 439 37.18 26.02 5.72
C LYS A 439 36.23 26.00 6.90
N ILE A 440 35.19 25.18 6.83
CA ILE A 440 34.13 25.12 7.85
C ILE A 440 34.20 23.79 8.59
N ARG A 441 34.01 23.84 9.91
CA ARG A 441 33.88 22.65 10.78
C ARG A 441 32.87 22.90 11.89
N GLN A 442 32.06 21.91 12.23
CA GLN A 442 31.19 21.98 13.41
C GLN A 442 32.02 22.21 14.70
N SER A 443 31.62 23.19 15.51
CA SER A 443 32.33 23.54 16.74
C SER A 443 32.14 22.47 17.82
N GLY A 444 33.10 22.37 18.75
CA GLY A 444 33.07 21.39 19.84
C GLY A 444 33.58 19.99 19.46
N ILE A 445 34.02 19.79 18.22
CA ILE A 445 34.68 18.56 17.78
C ILE A 445 36.20 18.71 17.92
N SER A 446 36.88 17.65 18.37
CA SER A 446 38.34 17.58 18.44
C SER A 446 39.01 17.93 17.11
N VAL A 447 40.16 18.61 17.20
CA VAL A 447 41.00 18.90 16.03
C VAL A 447 41.41 17.60 15.35
N GLY A 448 41.33 17.57 14.02
CA GLY A 448 41.65 16.43 13.18
C GLY A 448 40.50 15.45 12.93
N ASN A 449 39.34 15.62 13.57
CA ASN A 449 38.14 14.92 13.16
C ASN A 449 37.52 15.62 11.96
N VAL A 450 37.39 14.91 10.84
CA VAL A 450 36.88 15.45 9.58
C VAL A 450 35.58 14.73 9.23
N ALA A 451 34.46 15.46 9.19
CA ALA A 451 33.23 14.90 8.64
C ALA A 451 33.28 14.86 7.11
N ILE A 452 32.92 13.72 6.55
CA ILE A 452 32.75 13.52 5.12
C ILE A 452 31.30 13.19 4.84
N TYR A 453 30.81 13.66 3.69
CA TYR A 453 29.44 13.43 3.23
C TYR A 453 28.36 13.86 4.24
N PRO A 454 28.37 15.12 4.70
CA PRO A 454 27.41 15.61 5.69
C PRO A 454 25.96 15.51 5.18
N PRO A 455 25.00 15.03 6.00
CA PRO A 455 23.62 14.85 5.58
C PRO A 455 22.82 16.16 5.66
N ILE A 456 21.87 16.29 4.74
CA ILE A 456 20.82 17.32 4.71
C ILE A 456 19.50 16.63 5.07
N GLU A 457 18.85 17.10 6.13
CA GLU A 457 17.54 16.58 6.52
C GLU A 457 16.44 17.20 5.67
N SER A 458 15.50 16.37 5.23
CA SER A 458 14.29 16.78 4.51
C SER A 458 13.14 17.19 5.43
N SER A 459 12.05 17.73 4.88
CA SER A 459 10.90 18.18 5.70
C SER A 459 10.17 17.02 6.40
N LYS A 460 10.33 15.79 5.89
CA LYS A 460 9.84 14.54 6.50
C LYS A 460 10.93 13.73 7.22
N GLY A 461 12.13 14.28 7.37
CA GLY A 461 13.18 13.68 8.21
C GLY A 461 14.05 12.62 7.52
N ALA A 462 13.97 12.46 6.20
CA ALA A 462 14.97 11.67 5.47
C ALA A 462 16.30 12.43 5.47
N LYS A 463 17.41 11.70 5.49
CA LYS A 463 18.77 12.29 5.47
C LYS A 463 19.38 12.07 4.09
N ILE A 464 19.59 13.15 3.36
CA ILE A 464 20.07 13.15 1.98
C ILE A 464 21.54 13.56 1.98
N ILE A 465 22.38 12.75 1.37
CA ILE A 465 23.83 12.96 1.31
C ILE A 465 24.22 13.05 -0.16
N LEU A 466 24.91 14.12 -0.51
CA LEU A 466 25.59 14.23 -1.81
C LEU A 466 26.94 13.50 -1.71
N TYR A 467 27.20 12.61 -2.66
CA TYR A 467 28.39 11.79 -2.69
C TYR A 467 29.16 12.05 -3.99
N GLU A 468 30.49 12.09 -3.88
CA GLU A 468 31.44 11.85 -4.97
C GLU A 468 32.68 11.14 -4.40
N PRO A 469 33.46 10.40 -5.21
CA PRO A 469 34.74 9.91 -4.76
C PRO A 469 35.64 11.07 -4.33
N ILE A 470 36.17 11.02 -3.11
CA ILE A 470 37.04 12.06 -2.58
C ILE A 470 38.48 11.56 -2.45
N ILE A 471 39.42 12.48 -2.61
CA ILE A 471 40.83 12.30 -2.25
C ILE A 471 41.07 13.17 -1.02
N SER A 472 41.49 12.57 0.09
CA SER A 472 41.71 13.27 1.34
C SER A 472 43.12 13.04 1.86
N SER A 473 43.81 14.14 2.19
CA SER A 473 45.05 14.05 2.96
C SER A 473 44.72 13.70 4.40
N ILE A 474 45.49 12.77 4.97
CA ILE A 474 45.30 12.33 6.35
C ILE A 474 46.35 12.88 7.32
N ASN A 475 47.31 13.70 6.86
CA ASN A 475 48.38 14.25 7.71
C ASN A 475 47.89 14.96 8.98
N ASN A 476 46.71 15.58 8.91
CA ASN A 476 46.08 16.28 10.03
C ASN A 476 44.74 15.64 10.43
N THR A 477 44.46 14.42 9.97
CA THR A 477 43.19 13.72 10.18
C THR A 477 43.40 12.62 11.21
N SER A 478 42.79 12.77 12.39
CA SER A 478 42.79 11.78 13.46
C SER A 478 41.60 10.83 13.34
N SER A 479 40.49 11.27 12.74
CA SER A 479 39.37 10.38 12.39
C SER A 479 38.51 10.95 11.25
N PHE A 480 37.89 10.04 10.49
CA PHE A 480 36.77 10.39 9.61
C PHE A 480 35.46 10.24 10.36
N ARG A 481 34.59 11.24 10.30
CA ARG A 481 33.22 11.16 10.80
C ARG A 481 32.29 10.86 9.63
N ILE A 482 31.61 9.72 9.68
CA ILE A 482 30.72 9.25 8.61
C ILE A 482 29.32 9.09 9.18
N PHE A 483 28.33 9.63 8.49
CA PHE A 483 26.95 9.52 8.93
C PHE A 483 26.41 8.10 8.72
N ASN A 484 25.70 7.56 9.71
CA ASN A 484 25.19 6.18 9.68
C ASN A 484 23.66 6.09 9.52
N GLY A 485 22.99 7.21 9.26
CA GLY A 485 21.53 7.32 9.23
C GLY A 485 20.97 8.12 10.41
N ASP A 486 21.59 8.00 11.60
CA ASP A 486 21.16 8.68 12.83
C ASP A 486 22.16 9.73 13.30
N ASN A 487 23.44 9.33 13.36
CA ASN A 487 24.52 10.12 13.91
C ASN A 487 25.83 9.86 13.14
N TYR A 488 26.90 10.54 13.56
CA TYR A 488 28.23 10.28 13.02
C TYR A 488 28.93 9.16 13.81
N ILE A 489 29.42 8.14 13.10
CA ILE A 489 30.45 7.24 13.62
C ILE A 489 31.83 7.84 13.38
N SER A 490 32.76 7.62 14.32
CA SER A 490 34.15 8.05 14.17
C SER A 490 35.03 6.87 13.76
N VAL A 491 35.67 7.00 12.61
CA VAL A 491 36.58 6.00 12.03
C VAL A 491 38.01 6.47 12.26
N PRO A 492 38.75 5.87 13.22
CA PRO A 492 40.07 6.35 13.60
C PRO A 492 41.06 6.21 12.46
N VAL A 493 41.94 7.20 12.35
CA VAL A 493 43.08 7.22 11.42
C VAL A 493 44.36 7.27 12.24
N ILE A 494 45.29 6.36 11.95
CA ILE A 494 46.60 6.31 12.62
C ILE A 494 47.67 6.27 11.55
N ILE A 495 48.62 7.19 11.61
CA ILE A 495 49.76 7.24 10.69
C ILE A 495 50.94 6.49 11.31
N SER A 496 51.58 5.60 10.56
CA SER A 496 52.76 4.84 10.99
C SER A 496 53.77 4.68 9.85
N GLY A 497 54.81 5.51 9.84
CA GLY A 497 55.80 5.55 8.77
C GLY A 497 55.17 5.94 7.43
N ASN A 498 55.40 5.15 6.37
CA ASN A 498 54.80 5.37 5.04
C ASN A 498 53.43 4.69 4.87
N SER A 499 52.87 4.14 5.94
CA SER A 499 51.57 3.49 5.96
C SER A 499 50.62 4.18 6.92
N PHE A 500 49.34 3.91 6.79
CA PHE A 500 48.34 4.40 7.74
C PHE A 500 47.31 3.29 8.00
N SER A 501 46.58 3.38 9.11
CA SER A 501 45.44 2.50 9.39
C SER A 501 44.16 3.31 9.44
N ILE A 502 43.08 2.75 8.92
CA ILE A 502 41.72 3.31 8.98
C ILE A 502 40.82 2.28 9.64
N GLY A 503 40.11 2.67 10.71
CA GLY A 503 39.28 1.75 11.47
C GLY A 503 40.08 0.60 12.12
N GLY A 504 41.37 0.82 12.39
CA GLY A 504 42.28 -0.19 12.93
C GLY A 504 42.88 -1.15 11.89
N GLN A 505 42.55 -1.03 10.61
CA GLN A 505 43.12 -1.86 9.54
C GLN A 505 44.14 -1.08 8.73
N THR A 506 45.31 -1.67 8.49
CA THR A 506 46.39 -1.04 7.73
C THR A 506 46.04 -0.91 6.25
N VAL A 507 46.29 0.27 5.69
CA VAL A 507 46.17 0.62 4.27
C VAL A 507 47.57 0.93 3.73
N THR A 508 48.08 0.01 2.92
CA THR A 508 49.34 0.07 2.17
C THR A 508 49.09 0.29 0.67
N PRO A 509 50.13 0.57 -0.14
CA PRO A 509 50.00 0.52 -1.60
C PRO A 509 49.30 -0.76 -2.06
N ASN A 510 48.33 -0.63 -2.97
CA ASN A 510 47.50 -1.72 -3.51
C ASN A 510 46.51 -2.38 -2.53
N SER A 511 46.23 -1.77 -1.37
CA SER A 511 45.22 -2.26 -0.42
C SER A 511 44.10 -1.26 -0.20
N SER A 512 43.01 -1.76 0.38
CA SER A 512 41.83 -0.99 0.76
C SER A 512 41.20 -1.55 2.03
N VAL A 513 40.54 -0.71 2.81
CA VAL A 513 39.66 -1.14 3.91
C VAL A 513 38.22 -0.73 3.64
N ILE A 514 37.28 -1.60 3.98
CA ILE A 514 35.84 -1.33 3.90
C ILE A 514 35.32 -1.05 5.31
N ILE A 515 34.65 0.09 5.47
CA ILE A 515 34.01 0.52 6.70
C ILE A 515 32.50 0.67 6.45
N SER A 516 31.69 -0.05 7.22
CA SER A 516 30.24 0.10 7.20
C SER A 516 29.81 1.29 8.06
N SER A 517 28.88 2.10 7.54
CA SER A 517 28.23 3.18 8.29
C SER A 517 26.73 3.07 8.07
N GLY A 518 26.02 2.54 9.06
CA GLY A 518 24.61 2.18 8.88
C GLY A 518 24.47 1.04 7.87
N LYS A 519 23.68 1.27 6.81
CA LYS A 519 23.40 0.28 5.75
C LYS A 519 24.23 0.46 4.48
N VAL A 520 25.10 1.45 4.44
CA VAL A 520 26.04 1.66 3.33
C VAL A 520 27.46 1.33 3.77
N SER A 521 28.36 1.13 2.82
CA SER A 521 29.77 0.89 3.09
C SER A 521 30.67 1.77 2.25
N TYR A 522 31.76 2.19 2.86
CA TYR A 522 32.78 3.06 2.26
C TYR A 522 34.09 2.30 2.19
N GLU A 523 34.77 2.39 1.06
CA GLU A 523 36.09 1.84 0.86
C GLU A 523 37.15 2.93 0.83
N PHE A 524 38.10 2.82 1.75
CA PHE A 524 39.29 3.65 1.79
C PHE A 524 40.42 2.93 1.08
N THR A 525 40.82 3.46 -0.07
CA THR A 525 41.91 2.92 -0.91
C THR A 525 43.14 3.81 -0.79
N TYR A 526 44.32 3.20 -0.67
CA TYR A 526 45.58 3.93 -0.76
C TYR A 526 45.67 4.70 -2.08
N ASP A 527 46.02 5.98 -2.03
CA ASP A 527 46.28 6.79 -3.23
C ASP A 527 47.77 7.15 -3.33
N SER A 528 48.30 7.80 -2.30
CA SER A 528 49.71 8.18 -2.16
C SER A 528 50.08 8.23 -0.67
N PRO A 529 51.36 8.43 -0.29
CA PRO A 529 51.73 8.55 1.11
C PRO A 529 50.87 9.62 1.81
N PHE A 530 50.23 9.23 2.91
CA PHE A 530 49.33 10.09 3.70
C PHE A 530 48.11 10.64 2.94
N THR A 531 47.67 9.93 1.90
CA THR A 531 46.48 10.27 1.13
C THR A 531 45.64 9.02 0.87
N THR A 532 44.34 9.13 1.10
CA THR A 532 43.37 8.06 0.83
C THR A 532 42.31 8.53 -0.16
N LYS A 533 41.91 7.64 -1.05
CA LYS A 533 40.67 7.76 -1.84
C LYS A 533 39.53 7.10 -1.08
N VAL A 534 38.37 7.72 -1.05
CA VAL A 534 37.16 7.16 -0.41
C VAL A 534 36.11 6.93 -1.48
N PHE A 535 35.63 5.69 -1.58
CA PHE A 535 34.56 5.29 -2.48
C PHE A 535 33.35 4.80 -1.69
N LEU A 536 32.14 5.16 -2.09
CA LEU A 536 30.92 4.46 -1.72
C LEU A 536 30.89 3.10 -2.45
N ARG A 537 30.43 2.06 -1.76
CA ARG A 537 30.12 0.76 -2.37
C ARG A 537 28.62 0.67 -2.66
N ASP A 538 28.29 0.10 -3.81
CA ASP A 538 26.92 -0.26 -4.19
C ASP A 538 26.43 -1.48 -3.37
N VAL A 539 25.15 -1.87 -3.51
CA VAL A 539 24.58 -3.00 -2.73
C VAL A 539 25.16 -4.36 -3.12
N SER A 540 25.84 -4.45 -4.26
CA SER A 540 26.56 -5.63 -4.73
C SER A 540 28.04 -5.63 -4.32
N GLY A 541 28.50 -4.57 -3.65
CA GLY A 541 29.89 -4.40 -3.22
C GLY A 541 30.82 -3.82 -4.28
N ASN A 542 30.35 -3.25 -5.39
CA ASN A 542 31.21 -2.56 -6.36
C ASN A 542 31.49 -1.10 -5.96
N LYS A 543 32.60 -0.53 -6.42
CA LYS A 543 32.93 0.88 -6.22
C LYS A 543 32.01 1.77 -7.07
N ILE A 544 31.42 2.80 -6.45
CA ILE A 544 30.73 3.87 -7.17
C ILE A 544 31.76 4.98 -7.45
N THR A 545 32.16 5.12 -8.72
CA THR A 545 33.23 6.03 -9.16
C THR A 545 32.72 7.37 -9.71
N LYS A 546 31.40 7.57 -9.75
CA LYS A 546 30.76 8.82 -10.18
C LYS A 546 30.02 9.46 -8.99
N PRO A 547 29.68 10.75 -9.04
CA PRO A 547 28.84 11.35 -8.02
C PRO A 547 27.47 10.66 -7.93
N GLY A 548 26.88 10.67 -6.74
CA GLY A 548 25.61 10.01 -6.45
C GLY A 548 24.91 10.64 -5.26
N ILE A 549 23.78 10.07 -4.87
CA ILE A 549 23.02 10.50 -3.69
C ILE A 549 22.78 9.29 -2.80
N ILE A 550 22.99 9.44 -1.50
CA ILE A 550 22.55 8.46 -0.49
C ILE A 550 21.36 9.07 0.25
N ILE A 551 20.29 8.31 0.41
CA ILE A 551 19.09 8.74 1.14
C ILE A 551 18.89 7.74 2.27
N PHE A 552 19.05 8.17 3.51
CA PHE A 552 18.59 7.40 4.66
C PHE A 552 17.16 7.77 4.99
N GLU A 553 16.28 6.79 4.91
CA GLU A 553 14.87 6.94 5.26
C GLU A 553 14.72 7.02 6.77
N LYS A 554 13.75 7.80 7.26
CA LYS A 554 13.57 7.95 8.71
C LYS A 554 13.38 6.60 9.40
N ASN A 555 14.03 6.42 10.55
CA ASN A 555 13.85 5.30 11.46
C ASN A 555 12.38 4.89 11.61
N GLY A 556 12.04 3.67 11.20
CA GLY A 556 10.72 3.12 11.47
C GLY A 556 10.70 2.08 12.60
N TYR A 557 9.84 1.05 12.52
CA TYR A 557 9.44 0.15 13.62
C TYR A 557 10.59 -0.55 14.38
N LEU A 558 11.82 -0.59 13.84
CA LEU A 558 12.98 -1.23 14.48
C LEU A 558 14.15 -0.27 14.74
N SER A 559 13.95 1.04 14.63
CA SER A 559 15.00 2.06 14.81
C SER A 559 16.23 1.85 13.90
N ASN A 560 16.05 1.19 12.76
CA ASN A 560 17.06 1.03 11.73
C ASN A 560 16.76 2.00 10.58
N TYR A 561 17.77 2.77 10.18
CA TYR A 561 17.75 3.54 8.94
C TYR A 561 18.03 2.59 7.79
N GLU A 562 17.11 2.51 6.83
CA GLU A 562 17.41 1.90 5.54
C GLU A 562 17.89 2.98 4.57
N GLY A 563 18.70 2.57 3.59
CA GLY A 563 19.34 3.45 2.63
C GLY A 563 18.85 3.21 1.21
N LEU A 564 18.79 4.29 0.43
CA LEU A 564 18.70 4.27 -1.02
C LEU A 564 20.00 4.87 -1.57
N ILE A 565 20.56 4.26 -2.62
CA ILE A 565 21.73 4.76 -3.34
C ILE A 565 21.30 5.10 -4.77
N VAL A 566 21.29 6.40 -5.10
CA VAL A 566 21.07 6.87 -6.46
C VAL A 566 22.42 6.94 -7.17
N LYS A 567 22.60 6.08 -8.17
CA LYS A 567 23.77 6.08 -9.04
C LYS A 567 23.53 6.95 -10.26
N THR A 568 24.60 7.52 -10.79
CA THR A 568 24.56 8.31 -12.03
C THR A 568 25.37 7.64 -13.13
N GLU A 569 24.98 7.87 -14.37
CA GLU A 569 25.67 7.40 -15.56
C GLU A 569 26.00 8.54 -16.53
N GLY A 570 26.54 8.17 -17.70
CA GLY A 570 26.82 9.09 -18.79
C GLY A 570 28.20 9.76 -18.75
N ILE A 571 28.65 10.18 -19.91
CA ILE A 571 29.87 10.97 -20.15
C ILE A 571 29.56 12.46 -20.18
N GLY A 572 28.31 12.85 -20.43
CA GLY A 572 27.84 14.23 -20.42
C GLY A 572 27.97 14.95 -21.75
N ASN A 573 27.88 14.24 -22.88
CA ASN A 573 27.91 14.82 -24.22
C ASN A 573 26.63 14.46 -25.00
N SER A 574 26.53 14.88 -26.26
CA SER A 574 25.30 14.68 -27.05
C SER A 574 25.03 13.23 -27.47
N ALA A 575 26.00 12.34 -27.34
CA ALA A 575 25.86 10.92 -27.66
C ALA A 575 25.62 10.05 -26.41
N ASP A 576 25.96 10.58 -25.23
CA ASP A 576 25.85 9.91 -23.94
C ASP A 576 25.71 10.97 -22.84
N GLY A 577 24.48 11.47 -22.65
CA GLY A 577 24.17 12.48 -21.66
C GLY A 577 24.28 11.94 -20.22
N VAL A 578 24.38 12.82 -19.22
CA VAL A 578 24.31 12.37 -17.82
C VAL A 578 22.87 12.15 -17.37
N GLY A 579 22.66 11.14 -16.52
CA GLY A 579 21.37 10.77 -15.96
C GLY A 579 21.49 9.88 -14.73
N VAL A 580 20.35 9.42 -14.23
CA VAL A 580 20.29 8.40 -13.17
C VAL A 580 20.50 7.02 -13.80
N ASP A 581 21.47 6.25 -13.33
CA ASP A 581 21.69 4.87 -13.78
C ASP A 581 20.64 3.93 -13.15
N ASP A 582 20.63 3.92 -11.82
CA ASP A 582 19.75 3.09 -11.00
C ASP A 582 19.55 3.72 -9.61
N VAL A 583 18.51 3.25 -8.92
CA VAL A 583 18.29 3.53 -7.50
C VAL A 583 18.27 2.20 -6.76
N GLU A 584 19.35 1.92 -6.03
CA GLU A 584 19.49 0.69 -5.28
C GLU A 584 18.98 0.86 -3.84
N MET A 585 18.34 -0.17 -3.29
CA MET A 585 17.90 -0.18 -1.91
C MET A 585 18.81 -1.09 -1.08
N THR A 586 19.25 -0.65 0.11
CA THR A 586 20.24 -1.38 0.94
C THR A 586 19.67 -2.60 1.67
N TRP A 587 18.44 -3.00 1.40
CA TRP A 587 17.70 -3.98 2.18
C TRP A 587 17.13 -5.07 1.26
N GLY A 588 17.26 -6.32 1.71
CA GLY A 588 16.92 -7.49 0.90
C GLY A 588 17.81 -7.66 -0.33
N SER A 589 17.58 -8.73 -1.09
CA SER A 589 18.19 -8.82 -2.43
C SER A 589 17.43 -7.88 -3.36
N ASN A 590 18.15 -7.04 -4.12
CA ASN A 590 17.58 -6.13 -5.14
C ASN A 590 16.62 -6.87 -6.13
N LEU A 591 16.75 -8.20 -6.23
CA LEU A 591 15.87 -9.07 -7.02
C LEU A 591 14.41 -9.13 -6.54
N ILE A 592 14.10 -8.80 -5.29
CA ILE A 592 12.72 -8.84 -4.76
C ILE A 592 11.99 -7.53 -5.05
N PHE A 593 12.70 -6.41 -5.06
CA PHE A 593 12.17 -5.06 -5.25
C PHE A 593 12.53 -4.50 -6.62
N LYS A 594 12.46 -5.34 -7.65
CA LYS A 594 12.82 -4.97 -9.02
C LYS A 594 12.04 -3.74 -9.48
N ASN A 595 12.69 -2.92 -10.28
CA ASN A 595 12.05 -1.88 -11.07
C ASN A 595 11.04 -2.54 -12.03
N LEU A 596 9.75 -2.42 -11.73
CA LEU A 596 8.65 -2.97 -12.49
C LEU A 596 8.16 -1.95 -13.52
N GLN A 597 8.25 -2.30 -14.80
CA GLN A 597 7.79 -1.45 -15.89
C GLN A 597 6.27 -1.24 -15.83
N LEU A 598 5.80 0.00 -15.97
CA LEU A 598 4.37 0.29 -16.10
C LEU A 598 3.83 -0.26 -17.43
N ASN A 599 2.59 -0.73 -17.42
CA ASN A 599 1.87 -1.08 -18.64
C ASN A 599 1.28 0.16 -19.32
N THR A 600 0.87 1.17 -18.56
CA THR A 600 0.35 2.43 -19.10
C THR A 600 1.44 3.32 -19.70
N ASN A 601 2.69 3.17 -19.26
CA ASN A 601 3.84 3.89 -19.80
C ASN A 601 5.12 3.03 -19.73
N PRO A 602 5.51 2.37 -20.83
CA PRO A 602 6.65 1.45 -20.83
C PRO A 602 8.01 2.12 -20.57
N SER A 603 8.09 3.45 -20.61
CA SER A 603 9.30 4.19 -20.25
C SER A 603 9.46 4.37 -18.75
N ILE A 604 8.40 4.19 -17.96
CA ILE A 604 8.45 4.36 -16.51
C ILE A 604 8.55 2.99 -15.83
N TYR A 605 9.49 2.89 -14.89
CA TYR A 605 9.65 1.75 -14.02
C TYR A 605 9.40 2.19 -12.58
N LYS A 606 8.71 1.35 -11.80
CA LYS A 606 8.44 1.59 -10.39
C LYS A 606 8.95 0.47 -9.51
N SER A 607 9.49 0.83 -8.36
CA SER A 607 9.77 -0.08 -7.26
C SER A 607 9.21 0.52 -5.97
N MET A 608 8.94 -0.35 -4.99
CA MET A 608 8.46 0.06 -3.68
C MET A 608 9.24 -0.70 -2.61
N ASP A 609 9.65 0.00 -1.57
CA ASP A 609 10.36 -0.57 -0.45
C ASP A 609 9.41 -1.00 0.72
N ILE A 610 9.88 -1.62 1.82
CA ILE A 610 9.02 -1.99 2.97
C ILE A 610 8.52 -0.79 3.75
N TRP A 611 9.27 0.32 3.75
CA TRP A 611 8.85 1.55 4.39
C TRP A 611 7.76 2.24 3.58
N GLY A 612 7.58 1.80 2.34
CA GLY A 612 6.57 2.23 1.40
C GLY A 612 7.07 3.33 0.49
N SER A 613 8.35 3.65 0.48
CA SER A 613 8.96 4.55 -0.48
C SER A 613 8.84 4.01 -1.88
N ILE A 614 8.40 4.88 -2.79
CA ILE A 614 8.12 4.55 -4.17
C ILE A 614 9.17 5.25 -5.02
N ILE A 615 9.97 4.46 -5.73
CA ILE A 615 10.89 4.98 -6.73
C ILE A 615 10.23 4.85 -8.09
N SER A 616 10.23 5.94 -8.85
CA SER A 616 9.81 5.98 -10.25
C SER A 616 11.01 6.40 -11.10
N LEU A 617 11.53 5.48 -11.91
CA LEU A 617 12.62 5.74 -12.84
C LEU A 617 12.02 5.92 -14.24
N ASN A 618 12.21 7.09 -14.84
CA ASN A 618 11.75 7.40 -16.18
C ASN A 618 12.91 7.25 -17.19
N LYS A 619 12.79 6.22 -18.04
CA LYS A 619 13.70 5.86 -19.11
C LYS A 619 13.22 6.34 -20.49
N SER A 620 12.46 7.44 -20.54
CA SER A 620 11.96 7.99 -21.81
C SER A 620 13.09 8.53 -22.70
N ASN A 621 14.18 8.99 -22.08
CA ASN A 621 15.44 9.22 -22.79
C ASN A 621 16.36 8.01 -22.55
N VAL A 622 16.99 7.47 -23.60
CA VAL A 622 17.70 6.18 -23.55
C VAL A 622 19.01 6.23 -22.77
N ASP A 623 19.60 7.42 -22.63
CA ASP A 623 20.90 7.69 -22.00
C ASP A 623 20.80 8.69 -20.83
N GLN A 624 19.60 9.22 -20.54
CA GLN A 624 19.42 10.21 -19.47
C GLN A 624 18.16 9.93 -18.65
N TYR A 625 18.21 8.94 -17.77
CA TYR A 625 17.04 8.65 -16.94
C TYR A 625 16.85 9.71 -15.88
N SER A 626 15.59 9.96 -15.53
CA SER A 626 15.22 10.75 -14.36
C SER A 626 14.60 9.86 -13.30
N SER A 627 14.71 10.26 -12.03
CA SER A 627 14.14 9.54 -10.90
C SER A 627 13.26 10.44 -10.06
N ASN A 628 12.11 9.92 -9.62
CA ASN A 628 11.29 10.52 -8.59
C ASN A 628 11.14 9.52 -7.44
N ILE A 629 11.65 9.88 -6.27
CA ILE A 629 11.59 9.08 -5.05
C ILE A 629 10.57 9.73 -4.12
N LYS A 630 9.49 9.01 -3.81
CA LYS A 630 8.46 9.45 -2.86
C LYS A 630 8.54 8.62 -1.58
N TYR A 631 8.86 9.23 -0.46
CA TYR A 631 8.99 8.57 0.84
C TYR A 631 8.10 9.20 1.90
N ASN A 632 7.94 8.53 3.03
CA ASN A 632 7.02 8.88 4.11
C ASN A 632 7.70 8.66 5.46
N VAL A 633 7.14 9.28 6.50
CA VAL A 633 7.64 9.20 7.88
C VAL A 633 7.30 7.86 8.54
N GLU A 634 6.14 7.30 8.21
CA GLU A 634 5.60 6.10 8.85
C GLU A 634 5.71 4.90 7.93
N GLN A 635 6.00 3.70 8.45
CA GLN A 635 5.98 2.49 7.64
C GLN A 635 4.60 2.22 7.02
N LEU A 636 4.58 1.87 5.72
CA LEU A 636 3.36 1.48 5.02
C LEU A 636 2.81 0.16 5.55
N TRP A 637 1.54 0.19 5.97
CA TRP A 637 0.81 -0.98 6.40
C TRP A 637 -0.47 -1.14 5.59
N ASN A 638 -0.99 -2.36 5.56
CA ASN A 638 -2.05 -2.80 4.66
C ASN A 638 -3.29 -3.21 5.43
N SER A 639 -4.45 -2.76 4.95
CA SER A 639 -5.73 -3.04 5.59
C SER A 639 -6.45 -4.15 4.84
N ILE A 640 -6.33 -5.38 5.35
CA ILE A 640 -7.03 -6.55 4.81
C ILE A 640 -8.16 -6.94 5.77
N TYR A 641 -9.35 -7.16 5.23
CA TYR A 641 -10.56 -7.46 5.99
C TYR A 641 -11.19 -8.76 5.49
N VAL A 642 -11.82 -9.48 6.41
CA VAL A 642 -12.85 -10.45 6.07
C VAL A 642 -14.20 -9.87 6.46
N SER A 643 -15.22 -10.02 5.63
CA SER A 643 -16.58 -9.62 5.95
C SER A 643 -17.57 -10.69 5.54
N GLU A 644 -18.60 -10.87 6.35
CA GLU A 644 -19.76 -11.66 5.95
C GLU A 644 -20.52 -10.97 4.81
N ILE A 645 -21.12 -11.75 3.93
CA ILE A 645 -22.10 -11.31 2.94
C ILE A 645 -23.45 -11.86 3.38
N VAL A 646 -24.40 -10.97 3.62
CA VAL A 646 -25.70 -11.31 4.21
C VAL A 646 -26.80 -11.35 3.16
#